data_AF-A0A3M3PVV9-F1
#
_entry.id   AF-A0A3M3PVV9-F1
#
_cell.length_a   1.000
_cell.length_b   1.000
_cell.length_c   1.000
_cell.angle_alpha   90.00
_cell.angle_beta   90.00
_cell.angle_gamma   90.00
#
_symmetry.space_group_name_H-M   'P 1'
#
loop_
_entity.id
_entity.type
_entity.pdbx_description
1 polymer ?
#
loop_
_entity_poly.entity_id
_entity_poly.type
_entity_poly.pdbx_seq_one_letter_code
_entity_poly.pdbx_strand_id
1 'polypeptide(L)'
;MSTAKRLFRYFYGALLALYLTTPVYAFTPAQAPLLSASAVPPNLMLLVDNSGSMYNIIWASGFDPTIKRSDISYFSTQCLSGLITVVCPFVSTISGDETLSLGDINGTNIITLSLRCPFGGRPVFRDNIQFCLALPDPAGGGLTRYTANYLSYLIDQVGPNFFGVRNYLNGVIPNDFRMNVAKTVATNLVSNNTSLRIGLATFNEPNNVDLGPGGRIARVVTDLSPVAATVDQPNGVTQAQATANINALRQAITNLNPTANTPLAETYYEITRYFRGMAPFYQSGSNYVSPIQYRCQRNYGVVVTDGLPTYDRTFPTNDPDDALDTTRSLPNWDLNAANDGDDLLGDGEGDRLYLDDLAKFAYDIDLRRDAVNAGGDLTRKSWDNAGFTKQNLSTYTIGFTAANQMLIDTADDNHGHGKYFQTNDSAGLNTALNLALSDIYAKAGSGGGASVSSPVLNASTLFFRTLYDPTDWRGTVDAFNVDPVTGDVGTVAWSTDTTILANSTPAPNYETWNTLSSATIALNFTALSPAQQTAFTATLPNGVNGTQMIAWAKGTANTALRTRTRLLGDLINTNLVVTSPSERTSTDYGTGTSYSDYLVTKASKMNSSLLVNANDGFFNVITPATGQRTYAYMPSTALSSLATIAASNYGTAVHKFTVDGQIAVFDTQNGSNATWRTVAASGLGAGGKAFFAIRLFEGTTNSVGALWEVKAPDTSDTNNRFNNLGYSYSRPEAARMDNGVGVVVVGNGYGSFTGRASLFVLNASTGAVIAEIPTPVIGSETDNGLSSVKLRVNSRNVLQAAYAGDLKGRMWKFDLSSTDPSGWKVAFNGSPLFTAPRGAGQPITVQPVMFDHPLNGKIIYFGTGKFLETADKQTNALQDFYAIWDADNGVGGVVENNLQAQQVVASIDATGGSFFTTSSNTVDWASKKGWYLPLSTVNPLIGERIIFPAQFIRGRIAFATAAVTSTDPCESKGTGRTFQLDPATGKMLTYRFIDTNGDGVINDSDLLVSGIGFGAGIPSLASVVSSSSNAVTYITDSAGNYFNYREPTVFQRIMWRQIQ
;
A
#
# COMPACT_ATOMS: atom_id res chain seq x y z
N MET A 1 51.70 -11.10 22.33
CA MET A 1 51.16 -9.84 21.76
C MET A 1 50.39 -10.01 20.44
N SER A 2 50.51 -11.12 19.69
CA SER A 2 49.77 -11.32 18.42
C SER A 2 48.35 -11.90 18.58
N THR A 3 48.08 -12.62 19.66
CA THR A 3 46.78 -13.26 19.94
C THR A 3 45.70 -12.26 20.35
N ALA A 4 46.05 -11.24 21.14
CA ALA A 4 45.14 -10.17 21.55
C ALA A 4 44.69 -9.28 20.37
N LYS A 5 45.57 -9.02 19.39
CA LYS A 5 45.21 -8.27 18.17
C LYS A 5 44.26 -9.03 17.24
N ARG A 6 44.29 -10.37 17.24
CA ARG A 6 43.33 -11.19 16.47
C ARG A 6 41.96 -11.22 17.16
N LEU A 7 41.92 -11.39 18.48
CA LEU A 7 40.68 -11.34 19.25
C LEU A 7 39.96 -9.99 19.13
N PHE A 8 40.70 -8.86 19.16
CA PHE A 8 40.10 -7.54 18.94
C PHE A 8 39.52 -7.37 17.53
N ARG A 9 40.13 -7.96 16.49
CA ARG A 9 39.59 -7.89 15.11
C ARG A 9 38.29 -8.70 14.95
N TYR A 10 38.19 -9.86 15.60
CA TYR A 10 36.93 -10.63 15.63
C TYR A 10 35.87 -9.95 16.48
N PHE A 11 36.26 -9.27 17.57
CA PHE A 11 35.33 -8.52 18.42
C PHE A 11 34.79 -7.27 17.71
N TYR A 12 35.63 -6.52 16.98
CA TYR A 12 35.18 -5.42 16.12
C TYR A 12 34.42 -5.90 14.89
N GLY A 13 34.77 -7.04 14.29
CA GLY A 13 34.01 -7.65 13.20
C GLY A 13 32.63 -8.15 13.62
N ALA A 14 32.52 -8.74 14.81
CA ALA A 14 31.26 -9.15 15.40
C ALA A 14 30.41 -7.95 15.86
N LEU A 15 31.04 -6.88 16.39
CA LEU A 15 30.36 -5.63 16.69
C LEU A 15 29.88 -4.92 15.42
N LEU A 16 30.64 -4.94 14.32
CA LEU A 16 30.22 -4.37 13.03
C LEU A 16 29.10 -5.19 12.37
N ALA A 17 29.12 -6.52 12.52
CA ALA A 17 28.04 -7.40 12.07
C ALA A 17 26.76 -7.29 12.93
N LEU A 18 26.89 -7.05 14.24
CA LEU A 18 25.77 -6.77 15.14
C LEU A 18 25.22 -5.35 14.98
N TYR A 19 26.00 -4.41 14.42
CA TYR A 19 25.55 -3.04 14.15
C TYR A 19 24.84 -2.88 12.79
N LEU A 20 24.96 -3.86 11.89
CA LEU A 20 24.32 -3.84 10.56
C LEU A 20 23.00 -4.64 10.49
N THR A 21 22.51 -5.17 11.61
CA THR A 21 21.26 -5.97 11.64
C THR A 21 20.17 -5.38 12.53
N THR A 22 20.14 -4.06 12.73
CA THR A 22 18.88 -3.42 13.13
C THR A 22 17.95 -3.47 11.92
N PRO A 23 16.73 -4.03 12.02
CA PRO A 23 15.76 -3.87 10.96
C PRO A 23 15.47 -2.37 10.85
N VAL A 24 15.99 -1.77 9.77
CA VAL A 24 15.70 -0.39 9.41
C VAL A 24 14.20 -0.35 9.13
N TYR A 25 13.46 0.46 9.86
CA TYR A 25 12.06 0.72 9.54
C TYR A 25 12.04 1.46 8.20
N ALA A 26 11.88 0.72 7.10
CA ALA A 26 11.71 1.31 5.78
C ALA A 26 10.31 1.92 5.72
N PHE A 27 10.23 3.20 5.33
CA PHE A 27 8.96 3.88 5.11
C PHE A 27 8.04 3.01 4.23
N THR A 28 6.89 2.64 4.77
CA THR A 28 5.94 1.76 4.09
C THR A 28 4.60 2.47 4.04
N PRO A 29 4.24 3.10 2.90
CA PRO A 29 2.99 3.84 2.81
C PRO A 29 1.81 2.89 3.01
N ALA A 30 0.76 3.39 3.67
CA ALA A 30 -0.49 2.66 3.79
C ALA A 30 -0.99 2.28 2.39
N GLN A 31 -1.46 1.03 2.24
CA GLN A 31 -1.96 0.53 0.95
C GLN A 31 -3.47 0.78 0.78
N ALA A 32 -4.14 1.31 1.80
CA ALA A 32 -5.54 1.73 1.81
C ALA A 32 -5.69 3.08 2.53
N PRO A 33 -6.76 3.86 2.27
CA PRO A 33 -7.00 5.11 2.99
C PRO A 33 -7.04 4.89 4.51
N LEU A 34 -6.31 5.73 5.24
CA LEU A 34 -6.05 5.51 6.65
C LEU A 34 -7.31 5.63 7.52
N LEU A 35 -8.27 6.49 7.20
CA LEU A 35 -9.53 6.56 7.97
C LEU A 35 -10.41 5.32 7.79
N SER A 36 -10.14 4.54 6.73
CA SER A 36 -10.90 3.38 6.28
C SER A 36 -10.31 2.04 6.74
N ALA A 37 -9.01 2.01 7.03
CA ALA A 37 -8.29 0.82 7.45
C ALA A 37 -8.46 0.52 8.95
N SER A 38 -8.54 -0.74 9.39
CA SER A 38 -8.39 -1.05 10.83
C SER A 38 -6.97 -0.71 11.29
N ALA A 39 -6.79 -0.18 12.50
CA ALA A 39 -5.46 0.02 13.09
C ALA A 39 -4.90 -1.25 13.76
N VAL A 40 -5.67 -2.34 13.73
CA VAL A 40 -5.33 -3.62 14.37
C VAL A 40 -4.68 -4.58 13.35
N PRO A 41 -3.48 -5.12 13.65
CA PRO A 41 -2.87 -6.17 12.84
C PRO A 41 -3.79 -7.38 12.64
N PRO A 42 -3.92 -7.92 11.41
CA PRO A 42 -4.67 -9.14 11.18
C PRO A 42 -4.03 -10.37 11.86
N ASN A 43 -4.87 -11.34 12.20
CA ASN A 43 -4.43 -12.67 12.60
C ASN A 43 -4.36 -13.59 11.38
N LEU A 44 -3.27 -14.34 11.26
CA LEU A 44 -3.08 -15.34 10.22
C LEU A 44 -2.68 -16.67 10.86
N MET A 45 -3.38 -17.74 10.50
CA MET A 45 -3.00 -19.11 10.84
C MET A 45 -2.50 -19.83 9.59
N LEU A 46 -1.23 -20.23 9.59
CA LEU A 46 -0.69 -21.09 8.55
C LEU A 46 -1.02 -22.53 8.88
N LEU A 47 -1.77 -23.21 8.02
CA LEU A 47 -1.91 -24.65 8.05
C LEU A 47 -0.93 -25.22 7.02
N VAL A 48 0.15 -25.83 7.49
CA VAL A 48 1.15 -26.44 6.62
C VAL A 48 1.04 -27.95 6.71
N ASP A 49 0.78 -28.54 5.55
CA ASP A 49 0.75 -29.98 5.33
C ASP A 49 2.10 -30.60 5.67
N ASN A 50 2.08 -31.56 6.59
CA ASN A 50 3.22 -32.36 7.01
C ASN A 50 2.97 -33.85 6.81
N SER A 51 2.17 -34.20 5.81
CA SER A 51 1.89 -35.57 5.43
C SER A 51 3.05 -36.20 4.65
N GLY A 52 3.01 -37.53 4.50
CA GLY A 52 4.01 -38.29 3.74
C GLY A 52 4.09 -37.92 2.24
N SER A 53 3.02 -37.39 1.63
CA SER A 53 3.05 -36.94 0.23
C SER A 53 4.00 -35.77 0.02
N MET A 54 4.26 -34.98 1.07
CA MET A 54 5.17 -33.85 1.01
C MET A 54 6.66 -34.24 0.85
N TYR A 55 6.98 -35.55 0.85
CA TYR A 55 8.27 -36.09 0.37
C TYR A 55 8.41 -36.11 -1.16
N ASN A 56 7.36 -35.82 -1.91
CA ASN A 56 7.42 -35.79 -3.38
C ASN A 56 8.42 -34.73 -3.86
N ILE A 57 9.19 -35.10 -4.88
CA ILE A 57 10.11 -34.20 -5.56
C ILE A 57 9.36 -33.07 -6.28
N ILE A 58 9.99 -31.91 -6.36
CA ILE A 58 9.51 -30.83 -7.22
C ILE A 58 9.68 -31.22 -8.69
N TRP A 59 8.59 -31.13 -9.45
CA TRP A 59 8.59 -31.53 -10.85
C TRP A 59 9.41 -30.59 -11.73
N ALA A 60 9.94 -31.14 -12.83
CA ALA A 60 10.57 -30.35 -13.86
C ALA A 60 9.54 -29.49 -14.60
N SER A 61 9.92 -28.30 -15.05
CA SER A 61 9.01 -27.33 -15.68
C SER A 61 8.31 -27.84 -16.95
N GLY A 62 8.87 -28.86 -17.63
CA GLY A 62 8.28 -29.48 -18.80
C GLY A 62 7.32 -30.63 -18.50
N PHE A 63 7.08 -30.95 -17.22
CA PHE A 63 6.15 -32.01 -16.83
C PHE A 63 4.73 -31.47 -16.70
N ASP A 64 3.83 -32.06 -17.48
CA ASP A 64 2.39 -31.86 -17.37
C ASP A 64 1.76 -33.05 -16.63
N PRO A 65 1.21 -32.85 -15.41
CA PRO A 65 0.59 -33.90 -14.61
C PRO A 65 -0.77 -34.37 -15.18
N THR A 66 -1.40 -33.62 -16.07
CA THR A 66 -2.71 -34.00 -16.66
C THR A 66 -2.57 -35.07 -17.75
N ILE A 67 -1.35 -35.25 -18.28
CA ILE A 67 -1.07 -36.26 -19.29
C ILE A 67 -0.84 -37.62 -18.60
N LYS A 68 -1.78 -38.54 -18.80
CA LYS A 68 -1.62 -39.94 -18.37
C LYS A 68 -0.49 -40.62 -19.15
N ARG A 69 0.47 -41.20 -18.45
CA ARG A 69 1.62 -41.92 -19.03
C ARG A 69 1.61 -43.39 -18.61
N SER A 70 2.39 -44.22 -19.31
CA SER A 70 2.48 -45.66 -18.99
C SER A 70 3.02 -45.89 -17.58
N ASP A 71 2.49 -46.94 -16.95
CA ASP A 71 2.83 -47.39 -15.61
C ASP A 71 4.32 -47.71 -15.46
N ILE A 72 4.78 -47.64 -14.22
CA ILE A 72 6.15 -47.93 -13.84
C ILE A 72 6.17 -49.17 -12.95
N SER A 73 6.97 -50.14 -13.36
CA SER A 73 7.22 -51.35 -12.60
C SER A 73 8.61 -51.33 -11.95
N TYR A 74 8.74 -51.92 -10.77
CA TYR A 74 10.00 -51.97 -10.02
C TYR A 74 10.07 -53.22 -9.13
N PHE A 75 11.25 -53.50 -8.57
CA PHE A 75 11.43 -54.55 -7.56
C PHE A 75 11.63 -53.89 -6.19
N SER A 76 10.68 -54.11 -5.27
CA SER A 76 10.74 -53.59 -3.90
C SER A 76 11.81 -54.28 -3.06
N THR A 77 12.27 -53.59 -2.01
CA THR A 77 13.23 -54.08 -1.00
C THR A 77 12.57 -54.52 0.32
N GLN A 78 11.23 -54.47 0.43
CA GLN A 78 10.49 -54.56 1.71
C GLN A 78 9.43 -55.68 1.81
N CYS A 79 9.71 -56.92 1.43
CA CYS A 79 8.71 -58.02 1.45
C CYS A 79 8.83 -58.99 2.63
N LEU A 80 9.81 -58.81 3.53
CA LEU A 80 9.89 -59.53 4.81
C LEU A 80 10.00 -58.49 5.93
N SER A 81 9.04 -58.48 6.87
CA SER A 81 9.14 -57.64 8.07
C SER A 81 10.18 -58.23 9.03
N GLY A 82 11.25 -57.48 9.31
CA GLY A 82 12.35 -57.89 10.17
C GLY A 82 13.69 -57.24 9.84
N LEU A 83 14.70 -57.47 10.68
CA LEU A 83 16.07 -56.91 10.65
C LEU A 83 16.91 -57.25 9.40
N ILE A 84 16.33 -57.86 8.35
CA ILE A 84 17.03 -58.27 7.12
C ILE A 84 16.25 -57.76 5.91
N THR A 85 16.83 -56.82 5.16
CA THR A 85 16.32 -56.33 3.88
C THR A 85 16.53 -57.41 2.81
N VAL A 86 15.44 -57.96 2.25
CA VAL A 86 15.49 -58.99 1.19
C VAL A 86 14.73 -58.49 -0.04
N VAL A 87 15.33 -58.66 -1.22
CA VAL A 87 14.74 -58.25 -2.50
C VAL A 87 13.48 -59.06 -2.78
N CYS A 88 12.40 -58.38 -3.20
CA CYS A 88 11.18 -59.06 -3.59
C CYS A 88 11.38 -59.83 -4.89
N PRO A 89 11.02 -61.13 -4.93
CA PRO A 89 11.11 -61.91 -6.16
C PRO A 89 10.04 -61.53 -7.19
N PHE A 90 9.05 -60.72 -6.80
CA PHE A 90 7.96 -60.25 -7.65
C PHE A 90 8.11 -58.76 -7.97
N VAL A 91 7.60 -58.40 -9.16
CA VAL A 91 7.54 -57.01 -9.65
C VAL A 91 6.32 -56.33 -9.04
N SER A 92 6.52 -55.12 -8.53
CA SER A 92 5.45 -54.19 -8.14
C SER A 92 5.24 -53.16 -9.23
N THR A 93 4.01 -52.69 -9.42
CA THR A 93 3.68 -51.65 -10.40
C THR A 93 3.01 -50.49 -9.68
N ILE A 94 3.39 -49.28 -10.07
CA ILE A 94 2.70 -48.03 -9.73
C ILE A 94 2.19 -47.37 -11.01
N SER A 95 1.06 -46.71 -10.90
CA SER A 95 0.28 -46.13 -12.00
C SER A 95 -0.14 -44.71 -11.67
N GLY A 96 -0.26 -43.85 -12.69
CA GLY A 96 -0.72 -42.47 -12.52
C GLY A 96 0.06 -41.68 -11.47
N ASP A 97 -0.64 -41.29 -10.40
CA ASP A 97 -0.11 -40.45 -9.31
C ASP A 97 0.36 -41.26 -8.10
N GLU A 98 0.30 -42.60 -8.16
CA GLU A 98 0.90 -43.46 -7.15
C GLU A 98 2.40 -43.16 -7.02
N THR A 99 2.88 -43.07 -5.78
CA THR A 99 4.23 -42.63 -5.47
C THR A 99 5.14 -43.78 -5.08
N LEU A 100 6.43 -43.59 -5.36
CA LEU A 100 7.49 -44.54 -5.05
C LEU A 100 8.64 -43.81 -4.38
N SER A 101 9.00 -44.22 -3.17
CA SER A 101 10.17 -43.70 -2.48
C SER A 101 11.44 -44.24 -3.12
N LEU A 102 12.47 -43.40 -3.24
CA LEU A 102 13.73 -43.78 -3.87
C LEU A 102 14.42 -44.97 -3.17
N GLY A 103 14.25 -45.10 -1.86
CA GLY A 103 14.77 -46.20 -1.03
C GLY A 103 14.12 -47.55 -1.32
N ASP A 104 12.87 -47.56 -1.80
CA ASP A 104 12.12 -48.77 -2.12
C ASP A 104 12.57 -49.37 -3.46
N ILE A 105 13.19 -48.56 -4.32
CA ILE A 105 13.75 -49.02 -5.59
C ILE A 105 15.10 -49.69 -5.33
N ASN A 106 15.14 -51.02 -5.45
CA ASN A 106 16.35 -51.80 -5.25
C ASN A 106 17.54 -51.32 -6.12
N GLY A 107 18.67 -50.99 -5.49
CA GLY A 107 19.95 -50.75 -6.17
C GLY A 107 21.14 -51.55 -5.63
N THR A 108 20.99 -52.39 -4.58
CA THR A 108 22.15 -53.04 -3.94
C THR A 108 21.78 -54.34 -3.22
N ASN A 109 22.49 -55.43 -3.54
CA ASN A 109 22.68 -56.57 -2.64
C ASN A 109 23.69 -56.21 -1.52
N ILE A 110 23.76 -57.02 -0.46
CA ILE A 110 24.73 -57.07 0.67
C ILE A 110 26.20 -56.69 0.32
N ILE A 111 26.59 -56.68 -0.96
CA ILE A 111 27.92 -56.31 -1.49
C ILE A 111 27.91 -55.06 -2.41
N THR A 112 26.98 -54.11 -2.27
CA THR A 112 26.96 -52.80 -2.98
C THR A 112 26.95 -52.84 -4.53
N LEU A 113 26.62 -53.97 -5.16
CA LEU A 113 26.49 -54.11 -6.61
C LEU A 113 25.01 -54.20 -7.03
N SER A 114 24.57 -53.27 -7.89
CA SER A 114 23.27 -53.35 -8.58
C SER A 114 23.37 -54.34 -9.74
N LEU A 115 22.89 -55.58 -9.55
CA LEU A 115 22.93 -56.61 -10.60
C LEU A 115 22.07 -56.26 -11.82
N ARG A 116 21.13 -55.32 -11.70
CA ARG A 116 20.28 -54.87 -12.81
C ARG A 116 20.79 -53.58 -13.45
N CYS A 117 21.40 -52.67 -12.70
CA CYS A 117 22.04 -51.46 -13.24
C CYS A 117 23.55 -51.42 -12.93
N PRO A 118 24.37 -52.20 -13.67
CA PRO A 118 25.79 -52.42 -13.33
C PRO A 118 26.66 -51.15 -13.38
N PHE A 119 26.19 -50.08 -14.04
CA PHE A 119 26.88 -48.79 -14.14
C PHE A 119 26.37 -47.74 -13.13
N GLY A 120 25.50 -48.13 -12.18
CA GLY A 120 24.90 -47.27 -11.16
C GLY A 120 23.44 -46.87 -11.45
N GLY A 121 22.83 -46.11 -10.53
CA GLY A 121 21.42 -45.69 -10.63
C GLY A 121 20.41 -46.74 -10.14
N ARG A 122 19.13 -46.38 -10.25
CA ARG A 122 17.97 -47.17 -9.80
C ARG A 122 17.25 -47.81 -10.99
N PRO A 123 17.01 -49.13 -10.99
CA PRO A 123 16.28 -49.84 -12.04
C PRO A 123 14.77 -49.60 -11.91
N VAL A 124 14.16 -49.04 -12.96
CA VAL A 124 12.72 -48.96 -13.16
C VAL A 124 12.36 -49.57 -14.51
N PHE A 125 11.14 -50.07 -14.65
CA PHE A 125 10.69 -50.75 -15.86
C PHE A 125 9.45 -50.06 -16.41
N ARG A 126 9.38 -49.92 -17.73
CA ARG A 126 8.20 -49.43 -18.45
C ARG A 126 8.00 -50.30 -19.69
N ASP A 127 6.81 -50.85 -19.87
CA ASP A 127 6.50 -51.77 -20.98
C ASP A 127 7.50 -52.95 -21.09
N ASN A 128 7.90 -53.51 -19.93
CA ASN A 128 8.94 -54.54 -19.79
C ASN A 128 10.38 -54.14 -20.22
N ILE A 129 10.61 -52.87 -20.53
CA ILE A 129 11.94 -52.33 -20.83
C ILE A 129 12.55 -51.75 -19.55
N GLN A 130 13.79 -52.14 -19.23
CA GLN A 130 14.51 -51.65 -18.05
C GLN A 130 15.24 -50.33 -18.34
N PHE A 131 15.09 -49.36 -17.44
CA PHE A 131 15.80 -48.08 -17.44
C PHE A 131 16.58 -47.91 -16.12
N CYS A 132 17.80 -47.38 -16.21
CA CYS A 132 18.64 -47.07 -15.05
C CYS A 132 18.70 -45.55 -14.87
N LEU A 133 18.09 -45.03 -13.80
CA LEU A 133 17.99 -43.59 -13.54
C LEU A 133 18.79 -43.21 -12.28
N ALA A 134 19.68 -42.23 -12.37
CA ALA A 134 20.27 -41.61 -11.18
C ALA A 134 19.44 -40.39 -10.80
N LEU A 135 18.55 -40.59 -9.81
CA LEU A 135 17.54 -39.63 -9.38
C LEU A 135 18.01 -38.86 -8.12
N PRO A 136 17.72 -37.55 -8.02
CA PRO A 136 17.98 -36.77 -6.81
C PRO A 136 17.29 -37.32 -5.55
N ASP A 137 17.90 -37.09 -4.39
CA ASP A 137 17.32 -37.43 -3.08
C ASP A 137 17.41 -36.23 -2.10
N PRO A 138 16.74 -35.10 -2.41
CA PRO A 138 16.81 -33.90 -1.58
C PRO A 138 16.25 -34.09 -0.16
N ALA A 139 15.31 -35.02 0.06
CA ALA A 139 14.85 -35.36 1.41
C ALA A 139 15.89 -36.18 2.20
N GLY A 140 16.77 -36.89 1.51
CA GLY A 140 17.79 -37.76 2.08
C GLY A 140 17.25 -39.11 2.56
N GLY A 141 18.18 -40.07 2.76
CA GLY A 141 17.85 -41.40 3.30
C GLY A 141 17.00 -42.28 2.36
N GLY A 142 16.84 -41.90 1.10
CA GLY A 142 15.94 -42.56 0.15
C GLY A 142 14.46 -42.19 0.33
N LEU A 143 14.15 -41.16 1.12
CA LEU A 143 12.76 -40.77 1.43
C LEU A 143 12.09 -39.99 0.31
N THR A 144 12.86 -39.40 -0.62
CA THR A 144 12.27 -38.64 -1.74
C THR A 144 11.35 -39.53 -2.57
N ARG A 145 10.12 -39.06 -2.82
CA ARG A 145 9.10 -39.77 -3.58
C ARG A 145 8.96 -39.25 -5.01
N TYR A 146 8.63 -40.16 -5.92
CA TYR A 146 8.38 -39.89 -7.33
C TYR A 146 7.07 -40.54 -7.75
N THR A 147 6.21 -39.83 -8.49
CA THR A 147 4.99 -40.41 -9.06
C THR A 147 5.29 -41.26 -10.30
N ALA A 148 4.44 -42.24 -10.62
CA ALA A 148 4.58 -43.06 -11.82
C ALA A 148 4.61 -42.21 -13.10
N ASN A 149 3.68 -41.26 -13.23
CA ASN A 149 3.62 -40.30 -14.32
C ASN A 149 4.92 -39.50 -14.46
N TYR A 150 5.49 -39.02 -13.36
CA TYR A 150 6.73 -38.24 -13.40
C TYR A 150 7.92 -39.09 -13.80
N LEU A 151 8.06 -40.30 -13.25
CA LEU A 151 9.10 -41.25 -13.67
C LEU A 151 8.98 -41.60 -15.16
N SER A 152 7.76 -41.82 -15.65
CA SER A 152 7.49 -42.10 -17.06
C SER A 152 7.86 -40.92 -17.96
N TYR A 153 7.54 -39.68 -17.54
CA TYR A 153 8.01 -38.47 -18.22
C TYR A 153 9.54 -38.38 -18.27
N LEU A 154 10.23 -38.69 -17.17
CA LEU A 154 11.69 -38.73 -17.15
C LEU A 154 12.24 -39.81 -18.09
N ILE A 155 11.54 -40.92 -18.28
CA ILE A 155 11.92 -41.94 -19.26
C ILE A 155 11.70 -41.43 -20.69
N ASP A 156 10.66 -40.63 -20.97
CA ASP A 156 10.45 -40.03 -22.30
C ASP A 156 11.60 -39.10 -22.72
N GLN A 157 12.32 -38.54 -21.74
CA GLN A 157 13.51 -37.72 -21.99
C GLN A 157 14.76 -38.56 -22.32
N VAL A 158 14.70 -39.89 -22.17
CA VAL A 158 15.76 -40.82 -22.52
C VAL A 158 15.65 -41.17 -24.01
N GLY A 159 16.70 -40.87 -24.79
CA GLY A 159 16.68 -41.09 -26.24
C GLY A 159 16.51 -42.57 -26.62
N PRO A 160 15.92 -42.87 -27.80
CA PRO A 160 15.78 -44.24 -28.28
C PRO A 160 17.17 -44.88 -28.43
N ASN A 161 17.35 -46.09 -27.88
CA ASN A 161 18.61 -46.87 -27.80
C ASN A 161 19.62 -46.45 -26.72
N PHE A 162 19.19 -45.81 -25.63
CA PHE A 162 20.08 -45.49 -24.52
C PHE A 162 20.56 -46.75 -23.77
N PHE A 163 21.88 -46.98 -23.78
CA PHE A 163 22.56 -48.02 -22.98
C PHE A 163 23.43 -47.33 -21.93
N GLY A 164 23.05 -47.42 -20.64
CA GLY A 164 23.78 -46.78 -19.53
C GLY A 164 22.85 -46.25 -18.44
N VAL A 165 23.33 -45.27 -17.67
CA VAL A 165 22.59 -44.61 -16.57
C VAL A 165 22.23 -43.20 -16.97
N ARG A 166 20.93 -42.87 -16.99
CA ARG A 166 20.50 -41.50 -17.21
C ARG A 166 20.70 -40.71 -15.93
N ASN A 167 21.59 -39.72 -15.98
CA ASN A 167 21.93 -38.91 -14.82
C ASN A 167 21.03 -37.67 -14.70
N TYR A 168 20.21 -37.62 -13.65
CA TYR A 168 19.38 -36.47 -13.29
C TYR A 168 19.95 -35.65 -12.11
N LEU A 169 21.12 -36.02 -11.58
CA LEU A 169 21.82 -35.31 -10.50
C LEU A 169 22.54 -34.03 -10.98
N ASN A 170 22.56 -33.79 -12.29
CA ASN A 170 23.27 -32.67 -12.93
C ASN A 170 22.44 -31.37 -13.03
N GLY A 171 21.31 -31.29 -12.34
CA GLY A 171 20.44 -30.10 -12.32
C GLY A 171 19.47 -29.99 -13.50
N VAL A 172 19.33 -31.04 -14.31
CA VAL A 172 18.33 -31.10 -15.40
C VAL A 172 16.89 -31.12 -14.84
N ILE A 173 16.71 -31.64 -13.63
CA ILE A 173 15.46 -31.55 -12.87
C ILE A 173 15.73 -30.87 -11.52
N PRO A 174 14.72 -30.26 -10.89
CA PRO A 174 14.87 -29.65 -9.58
C PRO A 174 15.41 -30.64 -8.54
N ASN A 175 16.33 -30.18 -7.69
CA ASN A 175 16.86 -30.93 -6.56
C ASN A 175 16.27 -30.41 -5.25
N ASP A 176 14.94 -30.47 -5.16
CA ASP A 176 14.17 -29.99 -4.00
C ASP A 176 12.88 -30.83 -3.85
N PHE A 177 12.23 -30.77 -2.70
CA PHE A 177 10.99 -31.49 -2.39
C PHE A 177 9.95 -30.58 -1.74
N ARG A 178 8.67 -30.98 -1.82
CA ARG A 178 7.53 -30.11 -1.47
C ARG A 178 7.58 -29.55 -0.06
N MET A 179 7.92 -30.35 0.95
CA MET A 179 8.06 -29.86 2.33
C MET A 179 9.16 -28.79 2.47
N ASN A 180 10.31 -28.95 1.83
CA ASN A 180 11.37 -27.93 1.93
C ASN A 180 10.96 -26.63 1.24
N VAL A 181 10.25 -26.71 0.12
CA VAL A 181 9.65 -25.54 -0.54
C VAL A 181 8.61 -24.87 0.37
N ALA A 182 7.68 -25.64 0.95
CA ALA A 182 6.67 -25.11 1.88
C ALA A 182 7.30 -24.42 3.10
N LYS A 183 8.31 -25.04 3.73
CA LYS A 183 9.08 -24.45 4.84
C LYS A 183 9.77 -23.15 4.45
N THR A 184 10.43 -23.14 3.29
CA THR A 184 11.15 -21.97 2.78
C THR A 184 10.20 -20.80 2.59
N VAL A 185 9.04 -21.04 1.97
CA VAL A 185 8.07 -19.98 1.73
C VAL A 185 7.37 -19.54 3.01
N ALA A 186 6.97 -20.46 3.88
CA ALA A 186 6.42 -20.09 5.19
C ALA A 186 7.43 -19.28 6.02
N THR A 187 8.73 -19.60 5.95
CA THR A 187 9.78 -18.84 6.62
C THR A 187 9.95 -17.44 6.02
N ASN A 188 9.94 -17.33 4.69
CA ASN A 188 10.01 -16.04 3.98
C ASN A 188 8.79 -15.17 4.30
N LEU A 189 7.60 -15.76 4.35
CA LEU A 189 6.36 -15.08 4.76
C LEU A 189 6.54 -14.40 6.12
N VAL A 190 6.98 -15.15 7.13
CA VAL A 190 7.21 -14.63 8.48
C VAL A 190 8.24 -13.49 8.47
N SER A 191 9.25 -13.61 7.62
CA SER A 191 10.34 -12.63 7.51
C SER A 191 9.90 -11.32 6.86
N ASN A 192 9.02 -11.40 5.86
CA ASN A 192 8.61 -10.27 5.04
C ASN A 192 7.38 -9.55 5.59
N ASN A 193 6.64 -10.18 6.53
CA ASN A 193 5.33 -9.70 6.98
C ASN A 193 5.25 -9.60 8.50
N THR A 194 6.25 -8.97 9.13
CA THR A 194 6.30 -8.78 10.59
C THR A 194 5.21 -7.84 11.13
N SER A 195 4.46 -7.17 10.25
CA SER A 195 3.27 -6.38 10.59
C SER A 195 2.02 -7.24 10.86
N LEU A 196 2.04 -8.54 10.53
CA LEU A 196 0.98 -9.49 10.83
C LEU A 196 1.19 -10.16 12.19
N ARG A 197 0.11 -10.75 12.71
CA ARG A 197 0.17 -11.74 13.78
C ARG A 197 0.06 -13.12 13.16
N ILE A 198 1.07 -13.97 13.32
CA ILE A 198 1.13 -15.27 12.62
C ILE A 198 1.24 -16.41 13.62
N GLY A 199 0.46 -17.47 13.38
CA GLY A 199 0.52 -18.78 14.03
C GLY A 199 0.78 -19.91 13.03
N LEU A 200 0.96 -21.12 13.55
CA LEU A 200 1.17 -22.34 12.76
C LEU A 200 0.30 -23.48 13.29
N ALA A 201 -0.41 -24.14 12.39
CA ALA A 201 -1.13 -25.39 12.58
C ALA A 201 -0.56 -26.46 11.63
N THR A 202 -0.64 -27.71 12.05
CA THR A 202 -0.11 -28.87 11.30
C THR A 202 -0.77 -30.16 11.79
N PHE A 203 -0.59 -31.25 11.06
CA PHE A 203 -1.23 -32.53 11.36
C PHE A 203 -0.53 -33.27 12.51
N ASN A 204 -1.30 -34.08 13.22
CA ASN A 204 -0.77 -34.95 14.27
C ASN A 204 -0.14 -36.20 13.67
N GLU A 205 0.89 -36.71 14.34
CA GLU A 205 1.55 -37.94 13.91
C GLU A 205 0.61 -39.14 14.11
N PRO A 206 0.55 -40.08 13.14
CA PRO A 206 -0.19 -41.32 13.30
C PRO A 206 0.34 -42.11 14.49
N ASN A 207 -0.56 -42.81 15.17
CA ASN A 207 -0.22 -43.72 16.26
C ASN A 207 -0.92 -45.08 16.08
N ASN A 208 -0.65 -46.03 16.99
CA ASN A 208 -1.16 -47.39 16.87
C ASN A 208 -2.69 -47.52 16.99
N VAL A 209 -3.38 -46.48 17.47
CA VAL A 209 -4.83 -46.48 17.73
C VAL A 209 -5.56 -45.61 16.72
N ASP A 210 -4.93 -44.52 16.29
CA ASP A 210 -5.48 -43.56 15.35
C ASP A 210 -4.43 -43.19 14.31
N LEU A 211 -4.71 -43.54 13.06
CA LEU A 211 -3.84 -43.27 11.92
C LEU A 211 -4.03 -41.85 11.40
N GLY A 212 -5.12 -41.15 11.71
CA GLY A 212 -5.31 -39.74 11.36
C GLY A 212 -5.88 -38.96 12.54
N PRO A 213 -5.09 -38.71 13.60
CA PRO A 213 -5.58 -38.06 14.82
C PRO A 213 -5.77 -36.55 14.66
N GLY A 214 -6.39 -36.09 13.57
CA GLY A 214 -6.59 -34.70 13.23
C GLY A 214 -5.29 -33.87 13.23
N GLY A 215 -5.39 -32.63 13.68
CA GLY A 215 -4.22 -31.76 13.81
C GLY A 215 -4.20 -30.91 15.06
N ARG A 216 -3.20 -30.02 15.13
CA ARG A 216 -2.92 -29.20 16.31
C ARG A 216 -2.45 -27.80 15.95
N ILE A 217 -2.61 -26.88 16.92
CA ILE A 217 -1.94 -25.57 16.90
C ILE A 217 -0.48 -25.75 17.34
N ALA A 218 0.42 -25.93 16.39
CA ALA A 218 1.86 -26.05 16.65
C ALA A 218 2.48 -24.76 17.20
N ARG A 219 1.93 -23.60 16.82
CA ARG A 219 2.32 -22.29 17.35
C ARG A 219 1.11 -21.36 17.39
N VAL A 220 0.84 -20.80 18.56
CA VAL A 220 -0.19 -19.77 18.73
C VAL A 220 0.13 -18.51 17.93
N VAL A 221 -0.91 -17.77 17.53
CA VAL A 221 -0.78 -16.49 16.83
C VAL A 221 -0.16 -15.46 17.77
N THR A 222 0.93 -14.82 17.34
CA THR A 222 1.66 -13.82 18.14
C THR A 222 2.06 -12.61 17.30
N ASP A 223 2.19 -11.45 17.94
CA ASP A 223 2.72 -10.24 17.31
C ASP A 223 4.19 -10.42 16.94
N LEU A 224 4.51 -10.14 15.67
CA LEU A 224 5.88 -10.22 15.13
C LEU A 224 6.57 -8.85 15.09
N SER A 225 5.89 -7.79 15.51
CA SER A 225 6.42 -6.43 15.63
C SER A 225 6.11 -5.84 17.01
N PRO A 226 6.83 -4.78 17.44
CA PRO A 226 6.54 -4.13 18.71
C PRO A 226 5.12 -3.58 18.75
N VAL A 227 4.45 -3.77 19.89
CA VAL A 227 3.12 -3.22 20.19
C VAL A 227 3.22 -2.43 21.48
N ALA A 228 2.84 -1.16 21.44
CA ALA A 228 2.87 -0.31 22.63
C ALA A 228 1.87 -0.83 23.67
N ALA A 229 2.26 -0.78 24.94
CA ALA A 229 1.34 -1.04 26.03
C ALA A 229 0.28 0.08 26.08
N THR A 230 -0.99 -0.30 26.17
CA THR A 230 -2.13 0.63 26.32
C THR A 230 -2.94 0.28 27.57
N VAL A 231 -3.93 1.10 27.91
CA VAL A 231 -4.86 0.79 29.03
C VAL A 231 -5.60 -0.52 28.79
N ASP A 232 -5.89 -0.83 27.53
CA ASP A 232 -6.64 -1.99 27.09
C ASP A 232 -5.74 -3.18 26.71
N GLN A 233 -4.45 -2.92 26.46
CA GLN A 233 -3.40 -3.92 26.23
C GLN A 233 -2.19 -3.61 27.12
N PRO A 234 -2.27 -3.86 28.45
CA PRO A 234 -1.23 -3.46 29.40
C PRO A 234 0.10 -4.21 29.20
N ASN A 235 0.02 -5.41 28.63
CA ASN A 235 1.18 -6.23 28.30
C ASN A 235 1.54 -6.05 26.81
N GLY A 236 2.10 -4.89 26.48
CA GLY A 236 2.63 -4.62 25.13
C GLY A 236 3.76 -5.58 24.73
N VAL A 237 4.11 -5.59 23.45
CA VAL A 237 5.16 -6.45 22.89
C VAL A 237 6.40 -5.60 22.66
N THR A 238 7.49 -5.93 23.36
CA THR A 238 8.78 -5.26 23.15
C THR A 238 9.45 -5.77 21.87
N GLN A 239 10.40 -5.02 21.32
CA GLN A 239 11.20 -5.48 20.18
C GLN A 239 11.92 -6.82 20.45
N ALA A 240 12.38 -7.04 21.69
CA ALA A 240 12.99 -8.30 22.09
C ALA A 240 11.99 -9.46 22.05
N GLN A 241 10.76 -9.24 22.55
CA GLN A 241 9.70 -10.24 22.50
C GLN A 241 9.23 -10.52 21.07
N ALA A 242 9.07 -9.49 20.24
CA ALA A 242 8.75 -9.65 18.83
C ALA A 242 9.80 -10.51 18.10
N THR A 243 11.09 -10.25 18.35
CA THR A 243 12.20 -11.04 17.81
C THR A 243 12.14 -12.50 18.30
N ALA A 244 11.84 -12.72 19.58
CA ALA A 244 11.65 -14.06 20.13
C ALA A 244 10.46 -14.80 19.49
N ASN A 245 9.35 -14.09 19.25
CA ASN A 245 8.17 -14.64 18.58
C ASN A 245 8.49 -15.07 17.14
N ILE A 246 9.20 -14.23 16.37
CA ILE A 246 9.67 -14.55 15.01
C ILE A 246 10.54 -15.82 15.04
N ASN A 247 11.53 -15.86 15.92
CA ASN A 247 12.47 -16.99 16.00
C ASN A 247 11.74 -18.28 16.38
N ALA A 248 10.82 -18.23 17.35
CA ALA A 248 10.02 -19.38 17.76
C ALA A 248 9.13 -19.90 16.63
N LEU A 249 8.51 -19.01 15.85
CA LEU A 249 7.68 -19.40 14.71
C LEU A 249 8.52 -20.02 13.58
N ARG A 250 9.66 -19.41 13.24
CA ARG A 250 10.60 -19.99 12.25
C ARG A 250 11.11 -21.36 12.67
N GLN A 251 11.39 -21.55 13.95
CA GLN A 251 11.80 -22.84 14.49
C GLN A 251 10.67 -23.87 14.38
N ALA A 252 9.43 -23.48 14.69
CA ALA A 252 8.27 -24.37 14.53
C ALA A 252 8.07 -24.82 13.07
N ILE A 253 8.22 -23.90 12.11
CA ILE A 253 8.18 -24.22 10.67
C ILE A 253 9.33 -25.17 10.29
N THR A 254 10.55 -24.91 10.76
CA THR A 254 11.72 -25.75 10.46
C THR A 254 11.53 -27.18 10.96
N ASN A 255 10.84 -27.35 12.09
CA ASN A 255 10.59 -28.62 12.76
C ASN A 255 9.49 -29.48 12.10
N LEU A 256 8.75 -28.97 11.10
CA LEU A 256 7.74 -29.76 10.40
C LEU A 256 8.40 -30.96 9.71
N ASN A 257 7.85 -32.17 9.85
CA ASN A 257 8.37 -33.36 9.17
C ASN A 257 7.25 -34.04 8.38
N PRO A 258 7.51 -34.55 7.16
CA PRO A 258 6.47 -35.11 6.30
C PRO A 258 6.13 -36.55 6.70
N THR A 259 5.56 -36.74 7.89
CA THR A 259 5.35 -38.05 8.51
C THR A 259 3.90 -38.36 8.84
N ALA A 260 3.01 -37.37 8.75
CA ALA A 260 1.59 -37.52 9.05
C ALA A 260 0.78 -38.11 7.89
N ASN A 261 -0.51 -38.36 8.14
CA ASN A 261 -1.54 -38.42 7.11
C ASN A 261 -2.13 -37.01 6.89
N THR A 262 -3.14 -36.87 6.03
CA THR A 262 -3.69 -35.58 5.57
C THR A 262 -5.12 -35.29 6.09
N PRO A 263 -5.35 -35.13 7.41
CA PRO A 263 -6.66 -34.80 7.98
C PRO A 263 -6.94 -33.28 7.87
N LEU A 264 -7.18 -32.82 6.65
CA LEU A 264 -7.27 -31.39 6.30
C LEU A 264 -8.44 -30.70 7.00
N ALA A 265 -9.66 -31.21 6.83
CA ALA A 265 -10.88 -30.61 7.37
C ALA A 265 -10.90 -30.72 8.91
N GLU A 266 -10.49 -31.84 9.47
CA GLU A 266 -10.33 -32.01 10.93
C GLU A 266 -9.37 -30.96 11.51
N THR A 267 -8.22 -30.75 10.87
CA THR A 267 -7.26 -29.75 11.36
C THR A 267 -7.77 -28.33 11.18
N TYR A 268 -8.49 -28.05 10.09
CA TYR A 268 -9.10 -26.74 9.89
C TYR A 268 -10.20 -26.46 10.92
N TYR A 269 -10.97 -27.49 11.29
CA TYR A 269 -11.92 -27.42 12.39
C TYR A 269 -11.23 -27.08 13.72
N GLU A 270 -10.08 -27.71 14.03
CA GLU A 270 -9.28 -27.37 15.21
C GLU A 270 -8.82 -25.90 15.21
N ILE A 271 -8.50 -25.34 14.03
CA ILE A 271 -8.23 -23.90 13.88
C ILE A 271 -9.46 -23.07 14.28
N THR A 272 -10.67 -23.43 13.82
CA THR A 272 -11.89 -22.70 14.23
C THR A 272 -12.09 -22.73 15.75
N ARG A 273 -11.81 -23.85 16.42
CA ARG A 273 -11.89 -23.99 17.88
C ARG A 273 -10.87 -23.11 18.59
N TYR A 274 -9.65 -23.02 18.05
CA TYR A 274 -8.62 -22.10 18.54
C TYR A 274 -9.07 -20.64 18.43
N PHE A 275 -9.64 -20.22 17.29
CA PHE A 275 -10.13 -18.85 17.12
C PHE A 275 -11.37 -18.54 17.98
N ARG A 276 -12.19 -19.53 18.31
CA ARG A 276 -13.32 -19.41 19.25
C ARG A 276 -12.91 -19.44 20.73
N GLY A 277 -11.71 -19.93 21.05
CA GLY A 277 -11.23 -20.08 22.44
C GLY A 277 -11.80 -21.32 23.15
N MET A 278 -12.10 -22.37 22.40
CA MET A 278 -12.67 -23.62 22.91
C MET A 278 -11.57 -24.60 23.36
N ALA A 279 -11.95 -25.68 24.05
CA ALA A 279 -11.03 -26.79 24.30
C ALA A 279 -10.64 -27.48 22.99
N PRO A 280 -9.38 -27.93 22.83
CA PRO A 280 -8.98 -28.74 21.69
C PRO A 280 -9.84 -30.01 21.56
N PHE A 281 -10.09 -30.45 20.33
CA PHE A 281 -10.84 -31.69 20.08
C PHE A 281 -9.93 -32.89 19.82
N TYR A 282 -8.91 -32.71 18.96
CA TYR A 282 -7.99 -33.80 18.57
C TYR A 282 -6.78 -33.96 19.50
N GLN A 283 -6.73 -33.17 20.58
CA GLN A 283 -5.69 -33.27 21.59
C GLN A 283 -6.25 -32.96 22.98
N SER A 284 -5.60 -33.49 24.01
CA SER A 284 -5.97 -33.19 25.40
C SER A 284 -5.41 -31.82 25.81
N GLY A 285 -6.26 -30.92 26.31
CA GLY A 285 -5.80 -29.62 26.77
C GLY A 285 -6.92 -28.77 27.38
N SER A 286 -6.53 -27.66 28.01
CA SER A 286 -7.44 -26.61 28.45
C SER A 286 -7.98 -25.82 27.26
N ASN A 287 -9.00 -24.99 27.49
CA ASN A 287 -9.49 -24.04 26.50
C ASN A 287 -8.36 -23.19 25.92
N TYR A 288 -8.40 -22.99 24.60
CA TYR A 288 -7.51 -22.07 23.93
C TYR A 288 -7.79 -20.64 24.35
N VAL A 289 -6.74 -19.83 24.32
CA VAL A 289 -6.88 -18.37 24.31
C VAL A 289 -7.04 -17.94 22.86
N SER A 290 -8.23 -17.46 22.50
CA SER A 290 -8.50 -16.96 21.16
C SER A 290 -7.55 -15.80 20.82
N PRO A 291 -6.98 -15.79 19.60
CA PRO A 291 -6.09 -14.73 19.15
C PRO A 291 -6.82 -13.45 18.76
N ILE A 292 -8.16 -13.49 18.66
CA ILE A 292 -9.00 -12.34 18.32
C ILE A 292 -9.08 -11.43 19.55
N GLN A 293 -8.47 -10.26 19.43
CA GLN A 293 -8.36 -9.25 20.47
C GLN A 293 -9.35 -8.10 20.29
N TYR A 294 -9.73 -7.80 19.05
CA TYR A 294 -10.56 -6.65 18.68
C TYR A 294 -11.68 -7.05 17.73
N ARG A 295 -12.87 -6.46 17.84
CA ARG A 295 -14.05 -6.80 17.00
C ARG A 295 -13.87 -6.53 15.50
N CYS A 296 -12.95 -5.63 15.16
CA CYS A 296 -12.54 -5.32 13.79
C CYS A 296 -11.37 -6.16 13.28
N GLN A 297 -10.75 -6.97 14.14
CA GLN A 297 -9.54 -7.72 13.78
C GLN A 297 -9.90 -8.79 12.75
N ARG A 298 -9.29 -8.67 11.58
CA ARG A 298 -9.45 -9.63 10.50
C ARG A 298 -8.67 -10.91 10.81
N ASN A 299 -9.22 -12.05 10.41
CA ASN A 299 -8.64 -13.36 10.66
C ASN A 299 -8.58 -14.15 9.36
N TYR A 300 -7.46 -14.84 9.15
CA TYR A 300 -7.20 -15.58 7.92
C TYR A 300 -6.62 -16.96 8.21
N GLY A 301 -7.09 -17.97 7.47
CA GLY A 301 -6.47 -19.28 7.37
C GLY A 301 -5.78 -19.41 6.02
N VAL A 302 -4.51 -19.83 6.01
CA VAL A 302 -3.77 -20.12 4.78
C VAL A 302 -3.36 -21.59 4.80
N VAL A 303 -4.00 -22.37 3.94
CA VAL A 303 -3.77 -23.81 3.77
C VAL A 303 -2.72 -24.02 2.70
N VAL A 304 -1.63 -24.72 3.04
CA VAL A 304 -0.58 -25.11 2.10
C VAL A 304 -0.51 -26.63 2.11
N THR A 305 -0.96 -27.26 1.02
CA THR A 305 -1.10 -28.73 0.92
C THR A 305 -0.82 -29.22 -0.49
N ASP A 306 -0.41 -30.48 -0.60
CA ASP A 306 -0.04 -31.11 -1.87
C ASP A 306 -0.90 -32.29 -2.30
N GLY A 307 -1.94 -32.61 -1.52
CA GLY A 307 -2.71 -33.84 -1.70
C GLY A 307 -4.18 -33.68 -1.40
N LEU A 308 -4.92 -34.75 -1.68
CA LEU A 308 -6.30 -34.89 -1.22
C LEU A 308 -6.30 -35.37 0.24
N PRO A 309 -7.38 -35.13 1.00
CA PRO A 309 -7.46 -35.58 2.38
C PRO A 309 -7.40 -37.11 2.51
N THR A 310 -6.88 -37.57 3.64
CA THR A 310 -6.88 -38.98 4.07
C THR A 310 -7.18 -39.01 5.57
N TYR A 311 -7.95 -40.00 6.04
CA TYR A 311 -8.34 -40.10 7.45
C TYR A 311 -8.98 -38.79 8.00
N ASP A 312 -9.97 -38.24 7.28
CA ASP A 312 -10.55 -36.90 7.54
C ASP A 312 -12.07 -36.96 7.78
N ARG A 313 -12.52 -37.55 8.91
CA ARG A 313 -13.96 -37.80 9.21
C ARG A 313 -14.43 -37.60 10.63
N THR A 314 -13.52 -37.36 11.55
CA THR A 314 -13.80 -37.42 12.96
C THR A 314 -14.19 -36.03 13.43
N PHE A 315 -15.50 -35.74 13.49
CA PHE A 315 -16.03 -34.45 13.93
C PHE A 315 -16.91 -34.60 15.18
N PRO A 316 -17.01 -33.58 16.04
CA PRO A 316 -17.94 -33.60 17.17
C PRO A 316 -19.38 -33.53 16.68
N THR A 317 -20.29 -34.24 17.36
CA THR A 317 -21.73 -34.24 17.06
C THR A 317 -22.52 -33.16 17.82
N ASN A 318 -21.81 -32.30 18.56
CA ASN A 318 -22.39 -31.34 19.48
C ASN A 318 -21.65 -30.00 19.46
N ASP A 319 -21.20 -29.54 18.28
CA ASP A 319 -20.65 -28.19 18.17
C ASP A 319 -21.72 -27.15 18.56
N PRO A 320 -21.38 -26.12 19.37
CA PRO A 320 -22.34 -25.11 19.77
C PRO A 320 -23.01 -24.37 18.61
N ASP A 321 -22.33 -24.22 17.47
CA ASP A 321 -22.88 -23.52 16.30
C ASP A 321 -23.82 -24.43 15.47
N ASP A 322 -23.59 -25.75 15.43
CA ASP A 322 -24.56 -26.73 14.90
C ASP A 322 -25.89 -26.67 15.68
N ALA A 323 -25.82 -26.44 16.99
CA ALA A 323 -27.00 -26.34 17.84
C ALA A 323 -27.77 -25.02 17.65
N LEU A 324 -27.14 -23.99 17.09
CA LEU A 324 -27.74 -22.67 16.84
C LEU A 324 -28.35 -22.55 15.44
N ASP A 325 -27.80 -23.26 14.45
CA ASP A 325 -28.38 -23.37 13.12
C ASP A 325 -28.70 -24.83 12.79
N THR A 326 -29.90 -25.28 13.18
CA THR A 326 -30.35 -26.67 12.94
C THR A 326 -30.59 -27.01 11.47
N THR A 327 -30.37 -26.07 10.54
CA THR A 327 -30.53 -26.32 9.10
C THR A 327 -29.28 -26.92 8.45
N ARG A 328 -28.17 -26.99 9.20
CA ARG A 328 -26.87 -27.50 8.76
C ARG A 328 -26.14 -28.15 9.95
N SER A 329 -25.16 -29.00 9.66
CA SER A 329 -24.39 -29.68 10.71
C SER A 329 -23.04 -30.11 10.19
N LEU A 330 -21.99 -30.03 11.02
CA LEU A 330 -20.69 -30.58 10.67
C LEU A 330 -20.77 -32.10 10.40
N PRO A 331 -19.97 -32.62 9.45
CA PRO A 331 -19.02 -31.87 8.61
C PRO A 331 -19.61 -31.18 7.38
N ASN A 332 -20.77 -31.60 6.86
CA ASN A 332 -21.38 -31.02 5.65
C ASN A 332 -22.16 -29.72 5.98
N TRP A 333 -21.45 -28.59 5.96
CA TRP A 333 -21.97 -27.26 6.29
C TRP A 333 -22.46 -26.49 5.06
N ASP A 334 -21.97 -26.81 3.86
CA ASP A 334 -22.37 -26.17 2.61
C ASP A 334 -23.68 -26.74 2.01
N LEU A 335 -24.12 -27.90 2.52
CA LEU A 335 -25.29 -28.67 2.09
C LEU A 335 -25.20 -29.22 0.67
N ASN A 336 -23.98 -29.43 0.17
CA ASN A 336 -23.70 -29.91 -1.17
C ASN A 336 -22.99 -31.27 -1.13
N ALA A 337 -23.75 -32.36 -1.05
CA ALA A 337 -23.15 -33.70 -1.02
C ALA A 337 -22.37 -34.10 -2.29
N ALA A 338 -22.39 -33.29 -3.36
CA ALA A 338 -21.72 -33.60 -4.63
C ALA A 338 -20.21 -33.29 -4.63
N ASN A 339 -19.73 -32.42 -3.73
CA ASN A 339 -18.31 -32.09 -3.53
C ASN A 339 -17.71 -32.78 -2.30
N ASP A 340 -18.48 -33.57 -1.52
CA ASP A 340 -18.00 -34.23 -0.29
C ASP A 340 -17.02 -35.40 -0.50
N GLY A 341 -16.87 -35.89 -1.73
CA GLY A 341 -16.07 -37.08 -2.07
C GLY A 341 -16.90 -38.34 -2.38
N ASP A 342 -16.24 -39.36 -2.93
CA ASP A 342 -16.90 -40.55 -3.50
C ASP A 342 -17.15 -41.67 -2.47
N ASP A 343 -16.43 -41.70 -1.34
CA ASP A 343 -16.58 -42.70 -0.27
C ASP A 343 -16.54 -42.06 1.13
N LEU A 344 -17.70 -41.58 1.59
CA LEU A 344 -17.83 -40.93 2.89
C LEU A 344 -17.51 -41.84 4.08
N LEU A 345 -17.34 -43.16 3.90
CA LEU A 345 -16.99 -44.12 4.95
C LEU A 345 -15.52 -44.60 4.87
N GLY A 346 -14.84 -44.36 3.75
CA GLY A 346 -13.44 -44.72 3.50
C GLY A 346 -12.43 -43.72 4.06
N ASP A 347 -11.19 -44.18 4.32
CA ASP A 347 -10.09 -43.34 4.83
C ASP A 347 -8.99 -43.12 3.77
N GLY A 348 -9.25 -43.52 2.53
CA GLY A 348 -8.37 -43.36 1.38
C GLY A 348 -8.22 -41.91 0.94
N GLU A 349 -7.28 -41.71 0.02
CA GLU A 349 -6.98 -40.39 -0.53
C GLU A 349 -8.14 -39.89 -1.39
N GLY A 350 -8.73 -38.76 -0.99
CA GLY A 350 -9.86 -38.16 -1.72
C GLY A 350 -11.21 -38.82 -1.49
N ASP A 351 -11.31 -39.80 -0.59
CA ASP A 351 -12.58 -40.42 -0.20
C ASP A 351 -13.54 -39.36 0.39
N ARG A 352 -12.99 -38.33 1.05
CA ARG A 352 -13.71 -37.20 1.67
C ARG A 352 -13.06 -35.87 1.37
N LEU A 353 -13.86 -34.83 1.19
CA LEU A 353 -13.41 -33.52 0.71
C LEU A 353 -13.93 -32.31 1.51
N TYR A 354 -14.29 -32.48 2.79
CA TYR A 354 -14.95 -31.48 3.65
C TYR A 354 -14.18 -30.17 3.98
N LEU A 355 -13.03 -29.89 3.36
CA LEU A 355 -12.27 -28.69 3.74
C LEU A 355 -13.00 -27.40 3.36
N ASP A 356 -13.73 -27.42 2.25
CA ASP A 356 -14.57 -26.34 1.77
C ASP A 356 -15.78 -26.09 2.67
N ASP A 357 -16.43 -27.15 3.17
CA ASP A 357 -17.42 -27.04 4.23
C ASP A 357 -16.86 -26.35 5.47
N LEU A 358 -15.68 -26.76 5.91
CA LEU A 358 -15.07 -26.22 7.12
C LEU A 358 -14.59 -24.78 6.92
N ALA A 359 -14.17 -24.41 5.71
CA ALA A 359 -13.90 -23.03 5.34
C ALA A 359 -15.17 -22.18 5.33
N LYS A 360 -16.27 -22.72 4.81
CA LYS A 360 -17.59 -22.08 4.87
C LYS A 360 -18.07 -21.92 6.30
N PHE A 361 -17.95 -22.95 7.13
CA PHE A 361 -18.24 -22.90 8.56
C PHE A 361 -17.46 -21.77 9.24
N ALA A 362 -16.14 -21.72 9.02
CA ALA A 362 -15.27 -20.70 9.61
C ALA A 362 -15.60 -19.26 9.16
N TYR A 363 -16.17 -19.09 7.96
CA TYR A 363 -16.63 -17.79 7.46
C TYR A 363 -18.06 -17.43 7.92
N ASP A 364 -18.96 -18.41 7.95
CA ASP A 364 -20.39 -18.24 8.25
C ASP A 364 -20.64 -18.04 9.75
N ILE A 365 -19.86 -18.63 10.64
CA ILE A 365 -20.07 -18.45 12.08
C ILE A 365 -19.43 -17.17 12.60
N ASP A 366 -19.97 -16.68 13.71
CA ASP A 366 -19.30 -15.65 14.48
C ASP A 366 -18.37 -16.28 15.52
N LEU A 367 -17.06 -16.15 15.32
CA LEU A 367 -16.05 -16.74 16.19
C LEU A 367 -16.00 -16.06 17.57
N ARG A 368 -16.58 -14.86 17.72
CA ARG A 368 -16.63 -14.12 18.98
C ARG A 368 -17.99 -13.43 19.14
N ARG A 369 -18.80 -13.86 20.11
CA ARG A 369 -20.09 -13.21 20.45
C ARG A 369 -20.20 -12.94 21.94
N ASP A 370 -20.93 -11.90 22.34
CA ASP A 370 -21.07 -11.55 23.77
C ASP A 370 -21.78 -12.65 24.56
N ALA A 371 -22.68 -13.39 23.92
CA ALA A 371 -23.42 -14.50 24.53
C ALA A 371 -22.50 -15.63 25.05
N VAL A 372 -21.31 -15.78 24.46
CA VAL A 372 -20.32 -16.81 24.83
C VAL A 372 -19.15 -16.19 25.60
N ASN A 373 -18.71 -15.00 25.19
CA ASN A 373 -17.53 -14.32 25.71
C ASN A 373 -17.92 -12.97 26.36
N ALA A 374 -18.60 -13.06 27.51
CA ALA A 374 -19.05 -11.88 28.25
C ALA A 374 -17.86 -11.01 28.69
N GLY A 375 -17.82 -9.75 28.25
CA GLY A 375 -16.73 -8.80 28.54
C GLY A 375 -16.31 -7.93 27.36
N GLY A 376 -16.73 -8.28 26.14
CA GLY A 376 -16.41 -7.54 24.93
C GLY A 376 -14.96 -7.75 24.45
N ASP A 377 -14.54 -6.93 23.50
CA ASP A 377 -13.16 -6.90 23.00
C ASP A 377 -12.18 -6.24 23.98
N LEU A 378 -10.89 -6.13 23.64
CA LEU A 378 -9.91 -5.50 24.54
C LEU A 378 -10.29 -4.06 24.92
N THR A 379 -11.07 -3.36 24.09
CA THR A 379 -11.60 -2.02 24.39
C THR A 379 -12.90 -2.04 25.18
N ARG A 380 -13.31 -3.22 25.67
CA ARG A 380 -14.53 -3.48 26.46
C ARG A 380 -15.81 -3.14 25.70
N LYS A 381 -15.74 -3.15 24.37
CA LYS A 381 -16.90 -2.98 23.50
C LYS A 381 -17.47 -4.33 23.14
N SER A 382 -18.80 -4.38 23.04
CA SER A 382 -19.54 -5.56 22.59
C SER A 382 -18.93 -6.14 21.32
N TRP A 383 -18.77 -7.47 21.28
CA TRP A 383 -18.42 -8.18 20.05
C TRP A 383 -19.52 -7.99 18.98
N ASP A 384 -20.77 -7.88 19.42
CA ASP A 384 -21.99 -7.71 18.60
C ASP A 384 -22.31 -6.24 18.25
N ASN A 385 -21.33 -5.34 18.31
CA ASN A 385 -21.52 -3.91 18.00
C ASN A 385 -21.94 -3.69 16.52
N ALA A 386 -22.80 -2.70 16.27
CA ALA A 386 -23.20 -2.29 14.93
C ALA A 386 -21.99 -1.94 14.06
N GLY A 387 -21.85 -2.63 12.92
CA GLY A 387 -20.70 -2.51 12.02
C GLY A 387 -19.64 -3.62 12.17
N PHE A 388 -19.73 -4.45 13.22
CA PHE A 388 -18.84 -5.58 13.49
C PHE A 388 -19.61 -6.83 13.93
N THR A 389 -20.71 -7.15 13.25
CA THR A 389 -21.66 -8.20 13.63
C THR A 389 -21.15 -9.64 13.51
N LYS A 390 -19.92 -9.84 13.02
CA LYS A 390 -19.29 -11.15 12.87
C LYS A 390 -17.77 -11.03 12.85
N GLN A 391 -17.09 -11.81 13.68
CA GLN A 391 -15.65 -12.05 13.57
C GLN A 391 -15.44 -13.43 12.95
N ASN A 392 -15.13 -13.48 11.66
CA ASN A 392 -14.99 -14.72 10.92
C ASN A 392 -13.55 -14.94 10.40
N LEU A 393 -13.33 -16.10 9.76
CA LEU A 393 -12.08 -16.51 9.15
C LEU A 393 -12.24 -16.60 7.63
N SER A 394 -11.42 -15.87 6.88
CA SER A 394 -11.31 -16.06 5.42
C SER A 394 -10.20 -17.05 5.09
N THR A 395 -10.44 -17.92 4.10
CA THR A 395 -9.58 -19.08 3.81
C THR A 395 -8.91 -18.95 2.45
N TYR A 396 -7.57 -19.02 2.43
CA TYR A 396 -6.77 -19.13 1.21
C TYR A 396 -6.18 -20.53 1.13
N THR A 397 -6.05 -21.03 -0.09
CA THR A 397 -5.50 -22.36 -0.35
C THR A 397 -4.35 -22.26 -1.34
N ILE A 398 -3.30 -23.03 -1.09
CA ILE A 398 -2.16 -23.16 -1.98
C ILE A 398 -1.88 -24.64 -2.22
N GLY A 399 -2.06 -25.07 -3.47
CA GLY A 399 -1.92 -26.46 -3.91
C GLY A 399 -0.63 -26.70 -4.71
N PHE A 400 0.07 -27.80 -4.42
CA PHE A 400 1.23 -28.27 -5.22
C PHE A 400 0.85 -29.11 -6.46
N THR A 401 -0.37 -29.67 -6.50
CA THR A 401 -0.86 -30.55 -7.58
C THR A 401 -1.63 -29.78 -8.65
N ALA A 402 -2.15 -30.47 -9.67
CA ALA A 402 -3.09 -29.90 -10.64
C ALA A 402 -4.31 -29.28 -9.93
N ALA A 403 -5.05 -28.38 -10.59
CA ALA A 403 -6.24 -27.71 -10.06
C ALA A 403 -7.15 -28.66 -9.25
N ASN A 404 -7.02 -28.62 -7.92
CA ASN A 404 -7.80 -29.44 -7.01
C ASN A 404 -9.11 -28.69 -6.73
N GLN A 405 -10.23 -29.28 -7.15
CA GLN A 405 -11.53 -28.63 -7.08
C GLN A 405 -11.93 -28.29 -5.63
N MET A 406 -11.68 -29.18 -4.67
CA MET A 406 -11.93 -28.91 -3.25
C MET A 406 -11.12 -27.70 -2.76
N LEU A 407 -9.85 -27.56 -3.14
CA LEU A 407 -9.05 -26.39 -2.75
C LEU A 407 -9.54 -25.09 -3.40
N ILE A 408 -10.07 -25.18 -4.61
CA ILE A 408 -10.69 -24.05 -5.32
C ILE A 408 -11.96 -23.62 -4.60
N ASP A 409 -12.86 -24.58 -4.33
CA ASP A 409 -14.14 -24.36 -3.65
C ASP A 409 -13.91 -23.83 -2.24
N THR A 410 -12.94 -24.40 -1.51
CA THR A 410 -12.53 -23.95 -0.17
C THR A 410 -12.23 -22.45 -0.10
N ALA A 411 -11.64 -21.89 -1.15
CA ALA A 411 -11.23 -20.50 -1.18
C ALA A 411 -12.18 -19.58 -1.96
N ASP A 412 -13.27 -20.10 -2.54
CA ASP A 412 -14.17 -19.32 -3.39
C ASP A 412 -15.05 -18.32 -2.59
N ASP A 413 -15.84 -17.52 -3.31
CA ASP A 413 -16.74 -16.53 -2.72
C ASP A 413 -18.01 -17.13 -2.06
N ASN A 414 -18.22 -18.44 -2.07
CA ASN A 414 -19.37 -19.11 -1.43
C ASN A 414 -18.99 -19.85 -0.14
N HIS A 415 -17.70 -20.19 0.03
CA HIS A 415 -17.16 -20.91 1.17
C HIS A 415 -16.20 -20.03 1.99
N GLY A 416 -14.92 -19.99 1.64
CA GLY A 416 -13.88 -19.34 2.44
C GLY A 416 -13.61 -17.87 2.13
N HIS A 417 -14.15 -17.31 1.05
CA HIS A 417 -13.94 -15.93 0.61
C HIS A 417 -12.45 -15.51 0.56
N GLY A 418 -11.62 -16.37 -0.01
CA GLY A 418 -10.20 -16.10 -0.23
C GLY A 418 -9.81 -16.31 -1.69
N LYS A 419 -8.64 -16.93 -1.91
CA LYS A 419 -8.17 -17.31 -3.25
C LYS A 419 -7.39 -18.61 -3.21
N TYR A 420 -7.59 -19.39 -4.26
CA TYR A 420 -6.77 -20.55 -4.58
C TYR A 420 -5.57 -20.14 -5.42
N PHE A 421 -4.40 -20.64 -5.05
CA PHE A 421 -3.19 -20.53 -5.85
C PHE A 421 -2.62 -21.92 -6.12
N GLN A 422 -2.18 -22.13 -7.35
CA GLN A 422 -1.47 -23.35 -7.73
C GLN A 422 0.00 -23.04 -7.98
N THR A 423 0.88 -23.83 -7.38
CA THR A 423 2.32 -23.64 -7.54
C THR A 423 3.08 -24.91 -7.18
N ASN A 424 3.98 -25.31 -8.06
CA ASN A 424 4.84 -26.48 -7.86
C ASN A 424 6.29 -26.10 -7.57
N ASP A 425 6.63 -24.82 -7.39
CA ASP A 425 8.00 -24.36 -7.14
C ASP A 425 8.05 -23.26 -6.07
N SER A 426 9.26 -22.93 -5.62
CA SER A 426 9.44 -21.94 -4.55
C SER A 426 9.14 -20.50 -4.99
N ALA A 427 9.30 -20.15 -6.27
CA ALA A 427 9.09 -18.80 -6.76
C ALA A 427 7.59 -18.47 -6.89
N GLY A 428 6.82 -19.40 -7.46
CA GLY A 428 5.38 -19.34 -7.55
C GLY A 428 4.72 -19.37 -6.18
N LEU A 429 5.23 -20.19 -5.24
CA LEU A 429 4.69 -20.25 -3.88
C LEU A 429 4.91 -18.96 -3.11
N ASN A 430 6.08 -18.32 -3.24
CA ASN A 430 6.31 -16.98 -2.68
C ASN A 430 5.38 -15.94 -3.32
N THR A 431 5.15 -16.01 -4.64
CA THR A 431 4.28 -15.06 -5.35
C THR A 431 2.82 -15.20 -4.93
N ALA A 432 2.30 -16.42 -4.92
CA ALA A 432 0.96 -16.77 -4.46
C ALA A 432 0.70 -16.25 -3.04
N LEU A 433 1.63 -16.50 -2.14
CA LEU A 433 1.50 -16.08 -0.75
C LEU A 433 1.56 -14.57 -0.59
N ASN A 434 2.44 -13.87 -1.31
CA ASN A 434 2.45 -12.40 -1.33
C ASN A 434 1.15 -11.80 -1.89
N LEU A 435 0.52 -12.45 -2.89
CA LEU A 435 -0.77 -12.04 -3.42
C LEU A 435 -1.90 -12.26 -2.41
N ALA A 436 -1.92 -13.39 -1.70
CA ALA A 436 -2.86 -13.66 -0.61
C ALA A 436 -2.74 -12.59 0.50
N LEU A 437 -1.51 -12.18 0.83
CA LEU A 437 -1.29 -11.14 1.85
C LEU A 437 -1.66 -9.74 1.40
N SER A 438 -1.45 -9.39 0.12
CA SER A 438 -1.90 -8.09 -0.40
C SER A 438 -3.43 -7.94 -0.32
N ASP A 439 -4.16 -9.06 -0.35
CA ASP A 439 -5.62 -9.13 -0.21
C ASP A 439 -6.09 -9.02 1.25
N ILE A 440 -5.20 -9.21 2.22
CA ILE A 440 -5.53 -9.16 3.65
C ILE A 440 -5.71 -7.71 4.18
N TYR A 441 -5.33 -6.67 3.42
CA TYR A 441 -5.10 -5.32 3.96
C TYR A 441 -6.18 -4.22 3.73
N ALA A 442 -7.33 -4.45 3.06
CA ALA A 442 -8.30 -3.37 2.79
C ALA A 442 -9.60 -3.40 3.61
N LYS A 443 -10.07 -2.20 3.99
CA LYS A 443 -11.40 -1.87 4.53
C LYS A 443 -11.74 -0.39 4.27
N ALA A 444 -12.99 -0.02 4.59
CA ALA A 444 -13.79 1.06 4.00
C ALA A 444 -13.90 2.40 4.74
N GLY A 445 -13.98 3.52 3.99
CA GLY A 445 -14.30 4.89 4.42
C GLY A 445 -14.55 5.81 3.20
N SER A 446 -15.04 7.04 3.35
CA SER A 446 -15.52 7.89 2.24
C SER A 446 -15.24 9.39 2.48
N GLY A 447 -14.43 10.02 1.61
CA GLY A 447 -14.25 11.48 1.52
C GLY A 447 -12.88 11.91 0.93
N GLY A 448 -12.87 12.63 -0.20
CA GLY A 448 -11.68 13.13 -0.92
C GLY A 448 -11.52 14.67 -0.95
N GLY A 449 -10.64 15.20 -1.81
CA GLY A 449 -10.38 16.64 -2.01
C GLY A 449 -11.48 17.42 -2.78
N ALA A 450 -11.33 18.75 -2.90
CA ALA A 450 -12.29 19.64 -3.61
C ALA A 450 -11.60 20.86 -4.26
N SER A 451 -12.26 21.50 -5.24
CA SER A 451 -11.77 22.68 -5.98
C SER A 451 -12.93 23.51 -6.55
N VAL A 452 -12.68 24.72 -7.07
CA VAL A 452 -13.67 25.57 -7.77
C VAL A 452 -13.22 25.91 -9.18
N SER A 453 -14.15 26.20 -10.10
CA SER A 453 -13.83 26.57 -11.48
C SER A 453 -13.29 27.99 -11.66
N SER A 454 -13.54 28.87 -10.68
CA SER A 454 -13.18 30.29 -10.73
C SER A 454 -12.95 30.84 -9.31
N PRO A 455 -11.94 31.71 -9.11
CA PRO A 455 -11.75 32.45 -7.85
C PRO A 455 -12.72 33.64 -7.67
N VAL A 456 -13.51 33.95 -8.72
CA VAL A 456 -14.54 35.00 -8.71
C VAL A 456 -15.92 34.38 -8.97
N LEU A 457 -16.91 34.69 -8.14
CA LEU A 457 -18.28 34.25 -8.29
C LEU A 457 -18.91 34.89 -9.54
N ASN A 458 -19.40 34.04 -10.43
CA ASN A 458 -20.19 34.40 -11.60
C ASN A 458 -21.19 33.28 -11.92
N ALA A 459 -22.12 33.54 -12.84
CA ALA A 459 -23.17 32.59 -13.20
C ALA A 459 -22.68 31.25 -13.78
N SER A 460 -21.40 31.13 -14.12
CA SER A 460 -20.76 29.90 -14.63
C SER A 460 -19.77 29.28 -13.63
N THR A 461 -19.78 29.74 -12.38
CA THR A 461 -18.91 29.20 -11.33
C THR A 461 -19.44 27.85 -10.87
N LEU A 462 -18.56 26.84 -10.89
CA LEU A 462 -18.84 25.49 -10.43
C LEU A 462 -17.95 25.17 -9.24
N PHE A 463 -18.54 24.53 -8.24
CA PHE A 463 -17.81 23.90 -7.15
C PHE A 463 -17.65 22.41 -7.47
N PHE A 464 -16.42 21.90 -7.37
CA PHE A 464 -16.12 20.51 -7.63
C PHE A 464 -15.72 19.80 -6.34
N ARG A 465 -16.27 18.61 -6.13
CA ARG A 465 -15.95 17.75 -4.98
C ARG A 465 -15.58 16.37 -5.47
N THR A 466 -14.58 15.76 -4.83
CA THR A 466 -14.22 14.36 -5.05
C THR A 466 -14.72 13.48 -3.90
N LEU A 467 -15.14 12.27 -4.24
CA LEU A 467 -15.60 11.23 -3.33
C LEU A 467 -14.98 9.90 -3.75
N TYR A 468 -14.95 8.94 -2.82
CA TYR A 468 -14.71 7.56 -3.14
C TYR A 468 -15.65 6.65 -2.36
N ASP A 469 -16.04 5.54 -2.98
CA ASP A 469 -16.85 4.50 -2.35
C ASP A 469 -15.93 3.31 -2.04
N PRO A 470 -15.76 2.95 -0.77
CA PRO A 470 -14.87 1.88 -0.41
C PRO A 470 -15.42 0.47 -0.68
N THR A 471 -16.71 0.34 -1.03
CA THR A 471 -17.31 -0.96 -1.35
C THR A 471 -16.74 -1.55 -2.63
N ASP A 472 -16.40 -0.71 -3.61
CA ASP A 472 -15.84 -1.10 -4.90
C ASP A 472 -14.67 -0.21 -5.36
N TRP A 473 -14.17 0.65 -4.47
CA TRP A 473 -13.10 1.63 -4.69
C TRP A 473 -13.31 2.48 -5.97
N ARG A 474 -14.57 2.80 -6.28
CA ARG A 474 -14.84 3.81 -7.32
C ARG A 474 -14.60 5.21 -6.76
N GLY A 475 -14.21 6.12 -7.64
CA GLY A 475 -14.17 7.54 -7.35
C GLY A 475 -15.22 8.30 -8.14
N THR A 476 -15.64 9.42 -7.58
CA THR A 476 -16.64 10.31 -8.18
C THR A 476 -16.14 11.74 -8.07
N VAL A 477 -16.27 12.51 -9.16
CA VAL A 477 -16.19 13.96 -9.14
C VAL A 477 -17.58 14.51 -9.44
N ASP A 478 -18.13 15.25 -8.48
CA ASP A 478 -19.38 15.99 -8.64
C ASP A 478 -19.05 17.45 -8.91
N ALA A 479 -19.77 18.06 -9.86
CA ALA A 479 -19.81 19.49 -10.07
C ALA A 479 -21.15 20.04 -9.58
N PHE A 480 -21.12 21.14 -8.84
CA PHE A 480 -22.29 21.83 -8.32
C PHE A 480 -22.38 23.22 -8.91
N ASN A 481 -23.59 23.65 -9.27
CA ASN A 481 -23.85 25.05 -9.55
C ASN A 481 -23.67 25.88 -8.28
N VAL A 482 -23.09 27.07 -8.39
CA VAL A 482 -22.92 27.98 -7.26
C VAL A 482 -23.76 29.24 -7.51
N ASP A 483 -24.48 29.70 -6.50
CA ASP A 483 -25.23 30.94 -6.58
C ASP A 483 -24.25 32.13 -6.81
N PRO A 484 -24.44 32.92 -7.87
CA PRO A 484 -23.48 33.96 -8.26
C PRO A 484 -23.46 35.18 -7.33
N VAL A 485 -24.47 35.34 -6.46
CA VAL A 485 -24.60 36.45 -5.51
C VAL A 485 -24.17 36.00 -4.12
N THR A 486 -24.68 34.86 -3.68
CA THR A 486 -24.48 34.37 -2.32
C THR A 486 -23.26 33.48 -2.15
N GLY A 487 -22.86 32.76 -3.20
CA GLY A 487 -21.85 31.70 -3.14
C GLY A 487 -22.35 30.40 -2.52
N ASP A 488 -23.66 30.23 -2.37
CA ASP A 488 -24.22 28.98 -1.84
C ASP A 488 -24.16 27.86 -2.89
N VAL A 489 -23.85 26.65 -2.45
CA VAL A 489 -23.75 25.47 -3.32
C VAL A 489 -25.17 24.97 -3.63
N GLY A 490 -25.53 24.94 -4.91
CA GLY A 490 -26.81 24.48 -5.43
C GLY A 490 -26.84 22.99 -5.79
N THR A 491 -27.63 22.63 -6.79
CA THR A 491 -27.75 21.24 -7.25
C THR A 491 -26.53 20.77 -8.05
N VAL A 492 -26.33 19.45 -8.09
CA VAL A 492 -25.32 18.81 -8.93
C VAL A 492 -25.60 19.12 -10.40
N ALA A 493 -24.64 19.77 -11.06
CA ALA A 493 -24.65 20.07 -12.49
C ALA A 493 -24.30 18.83 -13.33
N TRP A 494 -23.28 18.07 -12.92
CA TRP A 494 -22.90 16.80 -13.53
C TRP A 494 -22.08 15.96 -12.54
N SER A 495 -21.96 14.66 -12.82
CA SER A 495 -21.12 13.72 -12.07
C SER A 495 -20.29 12.85 -13.03
N THR A 496 -19.04 12.53 -12.71
CA THR A 496 -18.20 11.61 -13.51
C THR A 496 -18.83 10.24 -13.64
N ASP A 497 -19.69 9.87 -12.69
CA ASP A 497 -20.41 8.61 -12.67
C ASP A 497 -21.28 8.39 -13.92
N THR A 498 -21.75 9.47 -14.54
CA THR A 498 -22.60 9.43 -15.74
C THR A 498 -21.91 10.00 -16.97
N THR A 499 -20.73 10.63 -16.82
CA THR A 499 -20.06 11.37 -17.90
C THR A 499 -18.73 10.74 -18.34
N ILE A 500 -18.12 9.88 -17.52
CA ILE A 500 -16.97 9.04 -17.92
C ILE A 500 -17.48 7.62 -18.20
N LEU A 501 -17.80 7.36 -19.47
CA LEU A 501 -18.38 6.10 -19.94
C LEU A 501 -17.42 5.38 -20.91
N ALA A 502 -17.59 4.05 -21.05
CA ALA A 502 -16.74 3.24 -21.92
C ALA A 502 -16.80 3.68 -23.39
N ASN A 503 -17.97 4.15 -23.84
CA ASN A 503 -18.25 4.59 -25.22
C ASN A 503 -18.41 6.10 -25.32
N SER A 504 -17.64 6.87 -24.53
CA SER A 504 -17.65 8.34 -24.57
C SER A 504 -17.38 8.84 -26.00
N THR A 505 -18.14 9.83 -26.46
CA THR A 505 -17.97 10.45 -27.78
C THR A 505 -17.71 11.95 -27.62
N PRO A 506 -16.55 12.46 -28.09
CA PRO A 506 -15.42 11.73 -28.69
C PRO A 506 -14.72 10.82 -27.68
N ALA A 507 -14.05 9.77 -28.19
CA ALA A 507 -13.30 8.85 -27.34
C ALA A 507 -12.07 9.57 -26.72
N PRO A 508 -11.73 9.31 -25.45
CA PRO A 508 -10.54 9.89 -24.84
C PRO A 508 -9.26 9.36 -25.49
N ASN A 509 -8.22 10.20 -25.55
CA ASN A 509 -6.88 9.75 -25.91
C ASN A 509 -6.22 9.08 -24.70
N TYR A 510 -5.67 7.88 -24.89
CA TYR A 510 -4.98 7.13 -23.84
C TYR A 510 -3.49 6.95 -24.19
N GLU A 511 -2.61 7.43 -23.31
CA GLU A 511 -1.15 7.35 -23.48
C GLU A 511 -0.46 6.69 -22.27
N THR A 512 0.75 6.18 -22.49
CA THR A 512 1.65 5.64 -21.47
C THR A 512 3.11 5.84 -21.87
N TRP A 513 4.04 5.37 -21.05
CA TRP A 513 5.48 5.52 -21.26
C TRP A 513 6.16 4.21 -21.62
N ASN A 514 6.96 4.22 -22.69
CA ASN A 514 7.87 3.13 -22.99
C ASN A 514 9.20 3.35 -22.27
N THR A 515 9.49 2.53 -21.27
CA THR A 515 10.69 2.67 -20.42
C THR A 515 12.01 2.37 -21.13
N LEU A 516 11.98 1.65 -22.26
CA LEU A 516 13.18 1.34 -23.03
C LEU A 516 13.56 2.48 -23.97
N SER A 517 12.59 2.98 -24.75
CA SER A 517 12.82 4.09 -25.68
C SER A 517 12.76 5.46 -25.01
N SER A 518 12.30 5.54 -23.75
CA SER A 518 12.07 6.79 -23.01
C SER A 518 11.17 7.75 -23.81
N ALA A 519 10.03 7.24 -24.26
CA ALA A 519 9.09 7.99 -25.09
C ALA A 519 7.63 7.68 -24.78
N THR A 520 6.78 8.68 -25.02
CA THR A 520 5.32 8.55 -24.99
C THR A 520 4.84 7.63 -26.11
N ILE A 521 3.92 6.74 -25.78
CA ILE A 521 3.27 5.82 -26.70
C ILE A 521 1.76 5.81 -26.43
N ALA A 522 0.97 5.40 -27.43
CA ALA A 522 -0.42 5.07 -27.18
C ALA A 522 -0.51 3.91 -26.17
N LEU A 523 -1.47 3.95 -25.26
CA LEU A 523 -1.68 2.86 -24.28
C LEU A 523 -2.14 1.59 -25.02
N ASN A 524 -1.18 0.74 -25.38
CA ASN A 524 -1.38 -0.50 -26.11
C ASN A 524 -0.31 -1.50 -25.67
N PHE A 525 -0.72 -2.74 -25.38
CA PHE A 525 0.14 -3.78 -24.84
C PHE A 525 1.34 -4.05 -25.76
N THR A 526 1.10 -4.08 -27.08
CA THR A 526 2.16 -4.36 -28.06
C THR A 526 3.16 -3.22 -28.24
N ALA A 527 2.82 -2.01 -27.78
CA ALA A 527 3.71 -0.84 -27.84
C ALA A 527 4.61 -0.71 -26.60
N LEU A 528 4.32 -1.45 -25.51
CA LEU A 528 5.14 -1.48 -24.30
C LEU A 528 6.53 -2.07 -24.58
N SER A 529 7.53 -1.70 -23.78
CA SER A 529 8.86 -2.34 -23.88
C SER A 529 8.78 -3.85 -23.54
N PRO A 530 9.72 -4.68 -24.02
CA PRO A 530 9.73 -6.11 -23.70
C PRO A 530 9.69 -6.39 -22.19
N ALA A 531 10.48 -5.66 -21.39
CA ALA A 531 10.49 -5.80 -19.94
C ALA A 531 9.14 -5.44 -19.31
N GLN A 532 8.49 -4.37 -19.79
CA GLN A 532 7.13 -4.01 -19.35
C GLN A 532 6.11 -5.09 -19.73
N GLN A 533 6.19 -5.65 -20.94
CA GLN A 533 5.30 -6.74 -21.36
C GLN A 533 5.49 -7.97 -20.46
N THR A 534 6.72 -8.38 -20.19
CA THR A 534 7.02 -9.51 -19.30
C THR A 534 6.48 -9.28 -17.89
N ALA A 535 6.77 -8.12 -17.28
CA ALA A 535 6.29 -7.80 -15.94
C ALA A 535 4.76 -7.72 -15.89
N PHE A 536 4.14 -7.14 -16.92
CA PHE A 536 2.68 -7.05 -17.02
C PHE A 536 2.04 -8.44 -17.14
N THR A 537 2.54 -9.28 -18.06
CA THR A 537 2.05 -10.64 -18.29
C THR A 537 2.19 -11.53 -17.05
N ALA A 538 3.27 -11.37 -16.28
CA ALA A 538 3.48 -12.12 -15.04
C ALA A 538 2.40 -11.88 -13.97
N THR A 539 1.62 -10.80 -14.08
CA THR A 539 0.56 -10.46 -13.11
C THR A 539 -0.86 -10.75 -13.61
N LEU A 540 -1.03 -11.13 -14.88
CA LEU A 540 -2.37 -11.26 -15.48
C LEU A 540 -3.16 -12.44 -14.89
N PRO A 541 -4.47 -12.27 -14.64
CA PRO A 541 -5.35 -13.38 -14.29
C PRO A 541 -5.43 -14.43 -15.41
N ASN A 542 -5.68 -15.69 -15.03
CA ASN A 542 -5.86 -16.78 -15.99
C ASN A 542 -6.96 -16.46 -17.00
N GLY A 543 -6.70 -16.74 -18.29
CA GLY A 543 -7.64 -16.49 -19.38
C GLY A 543 -7.72 -15.03 -19.86
N VAL A 544 -6.93 -14.12 -19.28
CA VAL A 544 -6.86 -12.71 -19.69
C VAL A 544 -5.48 -12.41 -20.29
N ASN A 545 -5.46 -11.88 -21.52
CA ASN A 545 -4.22 -11.40 -22.13
C ASN A 545 -4.01 -9.89 -21.91
N GLY A 546 -2.79 -9.41 -22.19
CA GLY A 546 -2.43 -8.01 -21.91
C GLY A 546 -3.27 -6.99 -22.67
N THR A 547 -3.70 -7.31 -23.90
CA THR A 547 -4.59 -6.45 -24.69
C THR A 547 -5.97 -6.35 -24.06
N GLN A 548 -6.51 -7.46 -23.55
CA GLN A 548 -7.79 -7.49 -22.84
C GLN A 548 -7.74 -6.72 -21.52
N MET A 549 -6.63 -6.81 -20.77
CA MET A 549 -6.44 -6.05 -19.53
C MET A 549 -6.40 -4.53 -19.80
N ILE A 550 -5.70 -4.09 -20.86
CA ILE A 550 -5.67 -2.67 -21.24
C ILE A 550 -7.03 -2.21 -21.76
N ALA A 551 -7.73 -3.03 -22.55
CA ALA A 551 -9.09 -2.72 -22.99
C ALA A 551 -10.03 -2.60 -21.78
N TRP A 552 -9.89 -3.50 -20.80
CA TRP A 552 -10.60 -3.41 -19.54
C TRP A 552 -10.31 -2.11 -18.82
N ALA A 553 -9.05 -1.70 -18.64
CA ALA A 553 -8.69 -0.44 -17.99
C ALA A 553 -9.34 0.78 -18.68
N LYS A 554 -9.47 0.75 -20.01
CA LYS A 554 -10.14 1.80 -20.81
C LYS A 554 -11.68 1.78 -20.72
N GLY A 555 -12.27 0.72 -20.18
CA GLY A 555 -13.70 0.63 -19.90
C GLY A 555 -14.43 -0.55 -20.55
N THR A 556 -13.75 -1.39 -21.34
CA THR A 556 -14.38 -2.56 -21.97
C THR A 556 -14.62 -3.67 -20.93
N ALA A 557 -15.87 -4.12 -20.79
CA ALA A 557 -16.18 -5.21 -19.87
C ALA A 557 -15.47 -6.52 -20.27
N ASN A 558 -15.06 -7.30 -19.28
CA ASN A 558 -14.50 -8.64 -19.44
C ASN A 558 -14.95 -9.49 -18.25
N THR A 559 -15.56 -10.65 -18.51
CA THR A 559 -16.14 -11.53 -17.49
C THR A 559 -15.10 -12.17 -16.57
N ALA A 560 -13.84 -12.22 -16.98
CA ALA A 560 -12.74 -12.74 -16.16
C ALA A 560 -12.11 -11.67 -15.24
N LEU A 561 -12.57 -10.42 -15.31
CA LEU A 561 -12.10 -9.29 -14.50
C LEU A 561 -13.24 -8.69 -13.70
N ARG A 562 -12.92 -7.86 -12.69
CA ARG A 562 -13.93 -7.17 -11.89
C ARG A 562 -14.88 -6.37 -12.77
N THR A 563 -16.17 -6.45 -12.45
CA THR A 563 -17.19 -5.60 -13.06
C THR A 563 -17.04 -4.17 -12.54
N ARG A 564 -16.98 -3.19 -13.46
CA ARG A 564 -16.92 -1.77 -13.12
C ARG A 564 -18.25 -1.10 -13.44
N THR A 565 -19.01 -0.75 -12.40
CA THR A 565 -20.24 0.04 -12.55
C THR A 565 -19.94 1.50 -12.86
N ARG A 566 -18.77 1.99 -12.42
CA ARG A 566 -18.19 3.32 -12.68
C ARG A 566 -16.72 3.15 -13.07
N LEU A 567 -16.24 3.99 -14.00
CA LEU A 567 -14.92 3.83 -14.59
C LEU A 567 -13.80 4.56 -13.85
N LEU A 568 -14.12 5.68 -13.19
CA LEU A 568 -13.13 6.46 -12.44
C LEU A 568 -12.81 5.75 -11.13
N GLY A 569 -11.52 5.58 -10.86
CA GLY A 569 -11.04 5.01 -9.60
C GLY A 569 -11.09 6.03 -8.47
N ASP A 570 -10.94 5.56 -7.24
CA ASP A 570 -10.98 6.38 -6.04
C ASP A 570 -9.94 7.51 -6.03
N LEU A 571 -10.30 8.60 -5.32
CA LEU A 571 -9.62 9.89 -5.30
C LEU A 571 -9.31 10.27 -3.84
N ILE A 572 -8.12 9.95 -3.34
CA ILE A 572 -7.82 10.00 -1.90
C ILE A 572 -6.87 11.15 -1.56
N ASN A 573 -5.61 11.09 -2.01
CA ASN A 573 -4.58 12.07 -1.67
C ASN A 573 -4.33 13.08 -2.80
N THR A 574 -4.86 12.82 -4.00
CA THR A 574 -4.83 13.78 -5.12
C THR A 574 -5.50 15.10 -4.76
N ASN A 575 -4.93 16.20 -5.26
CA ASN A 575 -5.67 17.46 -5.36
C ASN A 575 -6.44 17.50 -6.68
N LEU A 576 -7.55 18.23 -6.67
CA LEU A 576 -8.32 18.55 -7.87
C LEU A 576 -7.85 19.90 -8.40
N VAL A 577 -7.44 19.99 -9.67
CA VAL A 577 -6.88 21.23 -10.24
C VAL A 577 -7.68 21.68 -11.44
N VAL A 578 -8.19 22.91 -11.41
CA VAL A 578 -8.78 23.55 -12.59
C VAL A 578 -7.74 24.41 -13.27
N THR A 579 -7.53 24.21 -14.56
CA THR A 579 -6.63 25.02 -15.37
C THR A 579 -7.39 26.19 -15.96
N SER A 580 -6.88 27.42 -15.80
CA SER A 580 -7.46 28.59 -16.45
C SER A 580 -6.62 29.08 -17.64
N PRO A 581 -7.23 29.36 -18.81
CA PRO A 581 -6.56 30.02 -19.93
C PRO A 581 -5.98 31.40 -19.58
N SER A 582 -6.50 32.06 -18.54
CA SER A 582 -6.00 33.35 -18.05
C SER A 582 -4.95 33.23 -16.94
N GLU A 583 -4.61 32.02 -16.50
CA GLU A 583 -3.66 31.81 -15.42
C GLU A 583 -2.25 32.20 -15.85
N ARG A 584 -1.62 33.04 -15.03
CA ARG A 584 -0.25 33.52 -15.21
C ARG A 584 0.66 32.86 -14.17
N THR A 585 1.58 32.02 -14.64
CA THR A 585 2.54 31.28 -13.78
C THR A 585 4.00 31.60 -14.11
N SER A 586 4.21 32.52 -15.04
CA SER A 586 5.53 32.96 -15.50
C SER A 586 5.54 34.48 -15.76
N THR A 587 6.65 34.97 -16.31
CA THR A 587 6.82 36.37 -16.67
C THR A 587 7.71 36.53 -17.90
N ASP A 588 7.70 37.71 -18.52
CA ASP A 588 8.63 38.04 -19.59
C ASP A 588 10.09 38.03 -19.12
N TYR A 589 11.02 37.75 -20.03
CA TYR A 589 12.45 37.66 -19.74
C TYR A 589 13.25 38.71 -20.53
N GLY A 590 14.12 39.44 -19.84
CA GLY A 590 14.89 40.54 -20.44
C GLY A 590 13.97 41.66 -20.94
N THR A 591 14.13 42.07 -22.19
CA THR A 591 13.29 43.08 -22.88
C THR A 591 12.26 42.44 -23.81
N GLY A 592 12.10 41.12 -23.81
CA GLY A 592 11.17 40.41 -24.69
C GLY A 592 9.72 40.44 -24.18
N THR A 593 8.77 40.18 -25.07
CA THR A 593 7.31 40.11 -24.78
C THR A 593 6.71 38.72 -24.98
N SER A 594 7.56 37.70 -25.24
CA SER A 594 7.11 36.38 -25.70
C SER A 594 6.11 35.69 -24.78
N TYR A 595 6.20 35.93 -23.46
CA TYR A 595 5.28 35.33 -22.51
C TYR A 595 3.96 36.10 -22.45
N SER A 596 4.01 37.43 -22.50
CA SER A 596 2.81 38.26 -22.64
C SER A 596 2.04 37.93 -23.93
N ASP A 597 2.74 37.74 -25.05
CA ASP A 597 2.15 37.32 -26.33
C ASP A 597 1.54 35.91 -26.25
N TYR A 598 2.23 35.00 -25.54
CA TYR A 598 1.71 33.66 -25.25
C TYR A 598 0.45 33.71 -24.37
N LEU A 599 0.38 34.57 -23.35
CA LEU A 599 -0.82 34.69 -22.50
C LEU A 599 -2.05 35.13 -23.29
N VAL A 600 -1.91 36.08 -24.24
CA VAL A 600 -3.00 36.47 -25.14
C VAL A 600 -3.45 35.29 -26.00
N THR A 601 -2.49 34.50 -26.49
CA THR A 601 -2.78 33.31 -27.30
C THR A 601 -3.44 32.21 -26.47
N LYS A 602 -2.93 31.93 -25.27
CA LYS A 602 -3.45 30.95 -24.31
C LYS A 602 -4.90 31.31 -23.94
N ALA A 603 -5.16 32.57 -23.59
CA ALA A 603 -6.49 33.04 -23.20
C ALA A 603 -7.55 32.86 -24.31
N SER A 604 -7.15 32.89 -25.59
CA SER A 604 -8.06 32.76 -26.73
C SER A 604 -8.16 31.35 -27.30
N LYS A 605 -7.17 30.47 -27.06
CA LYS A 605 -7.07 29.16 -27.74
C LYS A 605 -6.95 27.95 -26.81
N MET A 606 -6.60 28.13 -25.54
CA MET A 606 -6.51 27.02 -24.58
C MET A 606 -7.91 26.71 -24.03
N ASN A 607 -8.24 25.42 -23.98
CA ASN A 607 -9.44 24.95 -23.31
C ASN A 607 -9.17 24.77 -21.81
N SER A 608 -10.10 25.20 -20.96
CA SER A 608 -10.05 24.88 -19.52
C SER A 608 -10.20 23.37 -19.31
N SER A 609 -9.43 22.83 -18.37
CA SER A 609 -9.38 21.42 -18.02
C SER A 609 -9.46 21.25 -16.50
N LEU A 610 -10.13 20.19 -16.07
CA LEU A 610 -10.14 19.69 -14.70
C LEU A 610 -9.20 18.49 -14.65
N LEU A 611 -8.16 18.58 -13.83
CA LEU A 611 -7.10 17.58 -13.74
C LEU A 611 -7.23 16.84 -12.41
N VAL A 612 -7.15 15.51 -12.48
CA VAL A 612 -7.21 14.66 -11.30
C VAL A 612 -6.42 13.36 -11.51
N ASN A 613 -5.66 12.95 -10.49
CA ASN A 613 -5.07 11.63 -10.43
C ASN A 613 -6.08 10.65 -9.84
N ALA A 614 -6.23 9.45 -10.40
CA ALA A 614 -7.16 8.46 -9.89
C ALA A 614 -6.54 7.08 -9.79
N ASN A 615 -7.00 6.31 -8.80
CA ASN A 615 -6.48 4.98 -8.54
C ASN A 615 -6.98 3.90 -9.54
N ASP A 616 -7.66 4.30 -10.61
CA ASP A 616 -7.87 3.49 -11.83
C ASP A 616 -6.60 3.36 -12.70
N GLY A 617 -5.50 3.98 -12.25
CA GLY A 617 -4.21 3.96 -12.91
C GLY A 617 -3.96 5.18 -13.80
N PHE A 618 -4.85 6.17 -13.80
CA PHE A 618 -4.79 7.29 -14.73
C PHE A 618 -4.64 8.66 -14.06
N PHE A 619 -3.80 9.50 -14.67
CA PHE A 619 -4.01 10.95 -14.65
C PHE A 619 -5.09 11.30 -15.68
N ASN A 620 -6.15 11.98 -15.25
CA ASN A 620 -7.32 12.28 -16.05
C ASN A 620 -7.41 13.78 -16.36
N VAL A 621 -7.71 14.10 -17.63
CA VAL A 621 -8.07 15.45 -18.09
C VAL A 621 -9.56 15.44 -18.43
N ILE A 622 -10.33 16.21 -17.68
CA ILE A 622 -11.79 16.26 -17.73
C ILE A 622 -12.22 17.66 -18.16
N THR A 623 -13.28 17.76 -18.96
CA THR A 623 -13.86 19.05 -19.33
C THR A 623 -14.68 19.61 -18.16
N PRO A 624 -14.32 20.76 -17.56
CA PRO A 624 -15.00 21.27 -16.36
C PRO A 624 -16.50 21.53 -16.54
N ALA A 625 -16.93 21.86 -17.76
CA ALA A 625 -18.33 22.17 -18.04
C ALA A 625 -19.23 20.92 -18.17
N THR A 626 -18.67 19.77 -18.54
CA THR A 626 -19.46 18.59 -18.93
C THR A 626 -19.10 17.31 -18.18
N GLY A 627 -18.00 17.27 -17.42
CA GLY A 627 -17.52 16.07 -16.75
C GLY A 627 -16.90 15.02 -17.69
N GLN A 628 -16.84 15.29 -19.00
CA GLN A 628 -16.31 14.34 -19.97
C GLN A 628 -14.78 14.26 -19.92
N ARG A 629 -14.25 13.03 -19.81
CA ARG A 629 -12.81 12.75 -19.93
C ARG A 629 -12.37 12.89 -21.39
N THR A 630 -11.34 13.71 -21.65
CA THR A 630 -10.79 13.94 -22.99
C THR A 630 -9.42 13.30 -23.19
N TYR A 631 -8.67 13.11 -22.11
CA TYR A 631 -7.35 12.50 -22.14
C TYR A 631 -7.08 11.74 -20.83
N ALA A 632 -6.34 10.63 -20.92
CA ALA A 632 -5.91 9.83 -19.79
C ALA A 632 -4.47 9.33 -19.99
N TYR A 633 -3.62 9.53 -19.00
CA TYR A 633 -2.23 9.05 -19.02
C TYR A 633 -2.01 8.01 -17.94
N MET A 634 -1.44 6.87 -18.31
CA MET A 634 -1.09 5.78 -17.39
C MET A 634 0.43 5.74 -17.20
N PRO A 635 0.94 6.13 -16.02
CA PRO A 635 2.37 6.03 -15.71
C PRO A 635 2.86 4.58 -15.73
N SER A 636 4.14 4.36 -16.04
CA SER A 636 4.69 3.01 -16.19
C SER A 636 4.60 2.16 -14.92
N THR A 637 4.67 2.78 -13.74
CA THR A 637 4.52 2.10 -12.43
C THR A 637 3.07 1.71 -12.12
N ALA A 638 2.08 2.36 -12.74
CA ALA A 638 0.67 1.99 -12.58
C ALA A 638 0.32 0.74 -13.39
N LEU A 639 1.03 0.47 -14.51
CA LEU A 639 0.82 -0.71 -15.34
C LEU A 639 0.94 -2.01 -14.53
N SER A 640 1.96 -2.14 -13.69
CA SER A 640 2.15 -3.34 -12.86
C SER A 640 1.05 -3.57 -11.83
N SER A 641 0.26 -2.54 -11.50
CA SER A 641 -0.82 -2.61 -10.53
C SER A 641 -2.17 -2.91 -11.17
N LEU A 642 -2.27 -2.94 -12.50
CA LEU A 642 -3.54 -3.14 -13.21
C LEU A 642 -4.21 -4.47 -12.86
N ALA A 643 -3.44 -5.55 -12.73
CA ALA A 643 -3.99 -6.84 -12.34
C ALA A 643 -4.61 -6.83 -10.94
N THR A 644 -4.00 -6.11 -10.00
CA THR A 644 -4.53 -5.96 -8.64
C THR A 644 -5.87 -5.22 -8.65
N ILE A 645 -5.96 -4.09 -9.37
CA ILE A 645 -7.21 -3.30 -9.43
C ILE A 645 -8.30 -3.92 -10.32
N ALA A 646 -7.93 -4.87 -11.17
CA ALA A 646 -8.83 -5.62 -12.05
C ALA A 646 -9.30 -6.96 -11.46
N ALA A 647 -8.76 -7.38 -10.31
CA ALA A 647 -9.16 -8.60 -9.63
C ALA A 647 -10.63 -8.51 -9.17
N SER A 648 -11.36 -9.63 -9.24
CA SER A 648 -12.78 -9.71 -8.86
C SER A 648 -13.06 -9.29 -7.41
N ASN A 649 -12.11 -9.49 -6.51
CA ASN A 649 -12.19 -9.16 -5.08
C ASN A 649 -11.64 -7.75 -4.73
N TYR A 650 -11.32 -6.92 -5.71
CA TYR A 650 -10.95 -5.53 -5.47
C TYR A 650 -12.17 -4.74 -4.95
N GLY A 651 -12.10 -4.21 -3.72
CA GLY A 651 -13.25 -3.61 -3.01
C GLY A 651 -13.66 -4.32 -1.71
N THR A 652 -13.58 -5.65 -1.68
CA THR A 652 -14.03 -6.47 -0.53
C THR A 652 -12.93 -6.79 0.48
N ALA A 653 -11.66 -6.74 0.06
CA ALA A 653 -10.48 -6.84 0.92
C ALA A 653 -9.16 -6.29 0.31
N VAL A 654 -9.15 -5.91 -0.98
CA VAL A 654 -7.98 -5.29 -1.66
C VAL A 654 -8.21 -3.81 -1.96
N HIS A 655 -7.18 -2.99 -1.77
CA HIS A 655 -7.04 -1.65 -2.34
C HIS A 655 -5.60 -1.47 -2.84
N LYS A 656 -5.39 -0.66 -3.87
CA LYS A 656 -4.06 -0.32 -4.34
C LYS A 656 -4.01 1.12 -4.82
N PHE A 657 -3.18 1.93 -4.15
CA PHE A 657 -2.80 3.23 -4.71
C PHE A 657 -2.01 3.02 -6.01
N THR A 658 -2.36 3.76 -7.06
CA THR A 658 -1.68 3.70 -8.36
C THR A 658 -1.22 5.09 -8.80
N VAL A 659 -2.15 6.02 -8.97
CA VAL A 659 -1.86 7.43 -9.29
C VAL A 659 -2.60 8.28 -8.27
N ASP A 660 -1.88 8.77 -7.26
CA ASP A 660 -2.48 9.45 -6.10
C ASP A 660 -1.62 10.63 -5.59
N GLY A 661 -0.72 11.13 -6.44
CA GLY A 661 0.16 12.25 -6.09
C GLY A 661 -0.47 13.62 -6.30
N GLN A 662 0.28 14.67 -5.96
CA GLN A 662 -0.17 16.06 -6.11
C GLN A 662 0.21 16.65 -7.49
N ILE A 663 -0.74 17.33 -8.12
CA ILE A 663 -0.64 17.97 -9.43
C ILE A 663 -0.26 19.45 -9.27
N ALA A 664 0.64 19.92 -10.12
CA ALA A 664 0.96 21.33 -10.31
C ALA A 664 0.91 21.70 -11.79
N VAL A 665 0.39 22.90 -12.09
CA VAL A 665 0.26 23.44 -13.45
C VAL A 665 1.10 24.70 -13.56
N PHE A 666 1.86 24.82 -14.64
CA PHE A 666 2.73 25.96 -14.89
C PHE A 666 3.04 26.13 -16.38
N ASP A 667 3.44 27.34 -16.75
CA ASP A 667 3.87 27.70 -18.09
C ASP A 667 5.40 27.66 -18.18
N THR A 668 5.90 27.00 -19.21
CA THR A 668 7.33 26.83 -19.45
C THR A 668 7.66 26.88 -20.94
N GLN A 669 8.93 27.08 -21.29
CA GLN A 669 9.41 27.02 -22.67
C GLN A 669 10.03 25.65 -22.96
N ASN A 670 9.91 25.20 -24.21
CA ASN A 670 10.58 23.99 -24.70
C ASN A 670 12.10 24.18 -24.93
N GLY A 671 12.82 24.65 -23.91
CA GLY A 671 14.19 25.14 -24.03
C GLY A 671 14.26 26.67 -24.07
N SER A 672 15.46 27.23 -23.95
CA SER A 672 15.67 28.68 -23.90
C SER A 672 15.22 29.35 -25.21
N ASN A 673 14.34 30.34 -25.12
CA ASN A 673 13.76 31.06 -26.27
C ASN A 673 12.89 30.21 -27.21
N ALA A 674 12.42 29.04 -26.75
CA ALA A 674 11.53 28.17 -27.52
C ALA A 674 10.04 28.52 -27.31
N THR A 675 9.17 27.80 -28.02
CA THR A 675 7.72 27.90 -27.90
C THR A 675 7.25 27.65 -26.46
N TRP A 676 6.34 28.51 -26.00
CA TRP A 676 5.69 28.38 -24.69
C TRP A 676 4.65 27.26 -24.67
N ARG A 677 4.53 26.60 -23.52
CA ARG A 677 3.56 25.54 -23.24
C ARG A 677 3.04 25.61 -21.81
N THR A 678 1.78 25.20 -21.62
CA THR A 678 1.18 24.96 -20.30
C THR A 678 1.35 23.48 -19.99
N VAL A 679 1.94 23.16 -18.86
CA VAL A 679 2.30 21.79 -18.45
C VAL A 679 1.71 21.50 -17.08
N ALA A 680 1.17 20.29 -16.92
CA ALA A 680 0.84 19.70 -15.63
C ALA A 680 1.94 18.69 -15.26
N ALA A 681 2.61 18.86 -14.13
CA ALA A 681 3.52 17.87 -13.57
C ALA A 681 2.91 17.25 -12.32
N SER A 682 3.15 15.96 -12.11
CA SER A 682 2.58 15.24 -10.98
C SER A 682 3.46 14.08 -10.52
N GLY A 683 3.36 13.77 -9.22
CA GLY A 683 3.85 12.54 -8.63
C GLY A 683 2.76 11.47 -8.57
N LEU A 684 3.05 10.38 -7.87
CA LEU A 684 2.15 9.22 -7.71
C LEU A 684 1.73 8.98 -6.25
N GLY A 685 2.30 9.74 -5.29
CA GLY A 685 2.02 9.54 -3.87
C GLY A 685 2.42 8.13 -3.42
N ALA A 686 1.48 7.41 -2.80
CA ALA A 686 1.65 6.01 -2.38
C ALA A 686 1.77 5.03 -3.56
N GLY A 687 1.32 5.42 -4.75
CA GLY A 687 1.19 4.51 -5.89
C GLY A 687 2.51 4.18 -6.60
N GLY A 688 3.57 4.97 -6.37
CA GLY A 688 4.87 4.65 -6.94
C GLY A 688 5.95 5.71 -6.72
N LYS A 689 7.16 5.36 -7.16
CA LYS A 689 8.36 6.20 -7.08
C LYS A 689 8.68 6.83 -8.43
N ALA A 690 7.78 7.69 -8.92
CA ALA A 690 7.92 8.32 -10.22
C ALA A 690 7.28 9.72 -10.28
N PHE A 691 7.75 10.53 -11.23
CA PHE A 691 7.15 11.80 -11.62
C PHE A 691 6.92 11.81 -13.13
N PHE A 692 5.89 12.50 -13.58
CA PHE A 692 5.58 12.68 -14.99
C PHE A 692 5.09 14.09 -15.28
N ALA A 693 5.11 14.47 -16.56
CA ALA A 693 4.54 15.73 -17.02
C ALA A 693 3.71 15.56 -18.30
N ILE A 694 2.58 16.26 -18.32
CA ILE A 694 1.60 16.29 -19.39
C ILE A 694 1.51 17.71 -19.93
N ARG A 695 1.72 17.88 -21.24
CA ARG A 695 1.43 19.13 -21.94
C ARG A 695 -0.09 19.26 -22.05
N LEU A 696 -0.60 20.45 -21.76
CA LEU A 696 -2.02 20.80 -21.90
C LEU A 696 -2.27 21.75 -23.09
N PHE A 697 -1.31 22.63 -23.36
CA PHE A 697 -1.37 23.63 -24.42
C PHE A 697 0.04 23.97 -24.88
N GLU A 698 0.24 24.26 -26.17
CA GLU A 698 1.54 24.66 -26.70
C GLU A 698 1.42 25.58 -27.92
N GLY A 699 2.18 26.68 -27.87
CA GLY A 699 2.19 27.70 -28.92
C GLY A 699 0.80 28.25 -29.17
N THR A 700 0.18 27.81 -30.25
CA THR A 700 -1.16 28.22 -30.69
C THR A 700 -2.18 27.09 -30.66
N THR A 701 -1.82 25.90 -30.20
CA THR A 701 -2.62 24.68 -30.38
C THR A 701 -2.99 24.10 -29.02
N ASN A 702 -4.28 23.75 -28.88
CA ASN A 702 -4.78 22.99 -27.73
C ASN A 702 -4.42 21.51 -27.87
N SER A 703 -3.16 21.17 -27.57
CA SER A 703 -2.59 19.82 -27.70
C SER A 703 -2.27 19.21 -26.34
N VAL A 704 -3.07 18.21 -25.94
CA VAL A 704 -2.84 17.43 -24.72
C VAL A 704 -2.01 16.19 -25.03
N GLY A 705 -0.98 15.90 -24.24
CA GLY A 705 -0.16 14.69 -24.38
C GLY A 705 1.03 14.62 -23.42
N ALA A 706 1.56 13.43 -23.16
CA ALA A 706 2.67 13.25 -22.22
C ALA A 706 4.00 13.76 -22.81
N LEU A 707 4.79 14.42 -21.95
CA LEU A 707 6.13 14.93 -22.28
C LEU A 707 7.23 13.98 -21.81
N TRP A 708 7.18 13.58 -20.55
CA TRP A 708 8.19 12.74 -19.92
C TRP A 708 7.66 12.01 -18.70
N GLU A 709 8.32 10.90 -18.37
CA GLU A 709 8.21 10.18 -17.10
C GLU A 709 9.61 9.80 -16.60
N VAL A 710 9.84 9.97 -15.30
CA VAL A 710 11.06 9.56 -14.60
C VAL A 710 10.69 8.72 -13.40
N LYS A 711 11.41 7.62 -13.17
CA LYS A 711 11.17 6.68 -12.06
C LYS A 711 12.45 6.29 -11.36
N ALA A 712 12.33 5.87 -10.10
CA ALA A 712 13.38 5.14 -9.41
C ALA A 712 13.69 3.82 -10.16
N PRO A 713 14.94 3.32 -10.12
CA PRO A 713 15.25 2.01 -10.66
C PRO A 713 14.53 0.90 -9.86
N ASP A 714 14.25 -0.23 -10.49
CA ASP A 714 13.54 -1.34 -9.84
C ASP A 714 14.39 -2.04 -8.76
N THR A 715 15.72 -1.93 -8.90
CA THR A 715 16.71 -2.37 -7.90
C THR A 715 17.67 -1.21 -7.63
N SER A 716 18.28 -1.20 -6.43
CA SER A 716 19.20 -0.11 -6.11
C SER A 716 20.41 -0.12 -7.05
N ASP A 717 20.66 1.01 -7.69
CA ASP A 717 21.81 1.24 -8.55
C ASP A 717 22.37 2.63 -8.25
N THR A 718 23.53 2.69 -7.61
CA THR A 718 24.18 3.95 -7.23
C THR A 718 24.59 4.82 -8.43
N ASN A 719 24.65 4.26 -9.65
CA ASN A 719 24.93 5.02 -10.86
C ASN A 719 23.66 5.67 -11.45
N ASN A 720 22.48 5.23 -11.04
CA ASN A 720 21.23 5.82 -11.47
C ASN A 720 20.95 7.10 -10.69
N ARG A 721 20.79 8.22 -11.41
CA ARG A 721 20.54 9.54 -10.81
C ARG A 721 19.20 9.64 -10.07
N PHE A 722 18.29 8.68 -10.25
CA PHE A 722 17.03 8.57 -9.53
C PHE A 722 17.05 7.48 -8.43
N ASN A 723 18.21 6.93 -8.07
CA ASN A 723 18.33 5.94 -7.00
C ASN A 723 17.84 6.47 -5.64
N ASN A 724 17.92 7.78 -5.44
CA ASN A 724 17.41 8.41 -4.23
C ASN A 724 15.96 8.93 -4.34
N LEU A 725 15.25 8.59 -5.41
CA LEU A 725 13.83 8.89 -5.56
C LEU A 725 12.99 7.90 -4.72
N GLY A 726 12.11 8.43 -3.88
CA GLY A 726 11.15 7.70 -3.07
C GLY A 726 9.72 7.81 -3.61
N TYR A 727 8.74 7.45 -2.78
CA TYR A 727 7.32 7.65 -3.04
C TYR A 727 7.02 9.14 -3.22
N SER A 728 6.48 9.49 -4.38
CA SER A 728 6.42 10.88 -4.86
C SER A 728 5.21 11.64 -4.33
N TYR A 729 5.20 11.88 -3.01
CA TYR A 729 4.22 12.74 -2.33
C TYR A 729 4.49 14.24 -2.54
N SER A 730 5.72 14.63 -2.87
CA SER A 730 6.09 16.02 -3.09
C SER A 730 5.28 16.62 -4.25
N ARG A 731 4.59 17.74 -4.02
CA ARG A 731 4.04 18.56 -5.09
C ARG A 731 5.16 19.19 -5.92
N PRO A 732 5.13 19.09 -7.25
CA PRO A 732 6.07 19.81 -8.10
C PRO A 732 5.90 21.33 -7.99
N GLU A 733 7.00 22.07 -7.91
CA GLU A 733 7.02 23.51 -8.19
C GLU A 733 7.86 23.80 -9.42
N ALA A 734 7.53 24.87 -10.14
CA ALA A 734 8.23 25.24 -11.35
C ALA A 734 8.72 26.68 -11.31
N ALA A 735 9.85 26.89 -11.97
CA ALA A 735 10.48 28.18 -12.15
C ALA A 735 11.35 28.12 -13.41
N ARG A 736 12.22 29.12 -13.59
CA ARG A 736 13.28 29.04 -14.61
C ARG A 736 14.67 29.29 -14.00
N MET A 737 15.68 28.80 -14.70
CA MET A 737 17.08 29.15 -14.47
C MET A 737 17.38 30.52 -15.07
N ASP A 738 18.54 31.09 -14.71
CA ASP A 738 18.96 32.39 -15.22
C ASP A 738 19.11 32.40 -16.75
N ASN A 739 19.47 31.28 -17.37
CA ASN A 739 19.53 31.12 -18.83
C ASN A 739 18.16 30.90 -19.52
N GLY A 740 17.04 31.04 -18.79
CA GLY A 740 15.68 30.86 -19.29
C GLY A 740 15.20 29.41 -19.39
N VAL A 741 16.02 28.41 -19.07
CA VAL A 741 15.59 27.01 -19.04
C VAL A 741 14.56 26.81 -17.94
N GLY A 742 13.37 26.31 -18.30
CA GLY A 742 12.33 25.95 -17.33
C GLY A 742 12.70 24.71 -16.53
N VAL A 743 12.39 24.73 -15.23
CA VAL A 743 12.72 23.65 -14.30
C VAL A 743 11.53 23.28 -13.43
N VAL A 744 11.50 22.01 -13.03
CA VAL A 744 10.60 21.46 -12.03
C VAL A 744 11.42 21.04 -10.82
N VAL A 745 11.05 21.51 -9.64
CA VAL A 745 11.74 21.24 -8.39
C VAL A 745 10.84 20.43 -7.48
N VAL A 746 11.35 19.32 -6.96
CA VAL A 746 10.62 18.38 -6.08
C VAL A 746 11.50 17.92 -4.93
N GLY A 747 10.88 17.59 -3.80
CA GLY A 747 11.52 16.75 -2.79
C GLY A 747 11.57 15.31 -3.28
N ASN A 748 12.59 14.57 -2.86
CA ASN A 748 12.75 13.18 -3.31
C ASN A 748 11.66 12.23 -2.79
N GLY A 749 10.82 12.66 -1.85
CA GLY A 749 9.81 11.80 -1.24
C GLY A 749 10.42 10.80 -0.27
N TYR A 750 9.66 9.77 0.08
CA TYR A 750 9.95 8.90 1.22
C TYR A 750 10.25 7.46 0.79
N GLY A 751 11.02 6.72 1.58
CA GLY A 751 11.35 5.31 1.28
C GLY A 751 12.24 5.14 0.04
N SER A 752 13.15 6.08 -0.21
CA SER A 752 14.19 5.93 -1.24
C SER A 752 15.20 4.84 -0.85
N PHE A 753 15.98 4.31 -1.80
CA PHE A 753 16.94 3.24 -1.49
C PHE A 753 18.01 3.63 -0.46
N THR A 754 18.37 4.92 -0.41
CA THR A 754 19.37 5.41 0.55
C THR A 754 18.77 5.92 1.85
N GLY A 755 17.44 6.13 1.90
CA GLY A 755 16.76 6.70 3.06
C GLY A 755 17.15 8.14 3.40
N ARG A 756 17.71 8.88 2.43
CA ARG A 756 18.17 10.28 2.59
C ARG A 756 17.16 11.26 2.02
N ALA A 757 17.09 12.45 2.62
CA ALA A 757 16.36 13.58 2.06
C ALA A 757 17.21 14.35 1.04
N SER A 758 16.68 14.55 -0.17
CA SER A 758 17.31 15.28 -1.27
C SER A 758 16.32 16.20 -2.00
N LEU A 759 16.81 17.33 -2.48
CA LEU A 759 16.11 18.17 -3.44
C LEU A 759 16.48 17.73 -4.86
N PHE A 760 15.47 17.50 -5.71
CA PHE A 760 15.65 17.26 -7.13
C PHE A 760 15.25 18.49 -7.94
N VAL A 761 16.13 18.91 -8.85
CA VAL A 761 15.84 19.92 -9.87
C VAL A 761 15.89 19.23 -11.23
N LEU A 762 14.75 19.19 -11.92
CA LEU A 762 14.54 18.51 -13.19
C LEU A 762 14.29 19.55 -14.30
N ASN A 763 14.68 19.22 -15.52
CA ASN A 763 14.31 20.01 -16.68
C ASN A 763 12.79 19.88 -16.94
N ALA A 764 12.07 20.99 -17.00
CA ALA A 764 10.61 20.97 -17.09
C ALA A 764 10.06 20.34 -18.39
N SER A 765 10.86 20.33 -19.46
CA SER A 765 10.46 19.81 -20.78
C SER A 765 10.88 18.37 -21.03
N THR A 766 11.86 17.84 -20.31
CA THR A 766 12.44 16.50 -20.56
C THR A 766 12.50 15.58 -19.35
N GLY A 767 12.29 16.10 -18.13
CA GLY A 767 12.44 15.34 -16.88
C GLY A 767 13.89 15.05 -16.48
N ALA A 768 14.87 15.38 -17.32
CA ALA A 768 16.28 15.12 -17.05
C ALA A 768 16.75 15.82 -15.77
N VAL A 769 17.52 15.12 -14.94
CA VAL A 769 18.07 15.69 -13.69
C VAL A 769 19.08 16.78 -14.03
N ILE A 770 18.83 18.00 -13.57
CA ILE A 770 19.79 19.11 -13.61
C ILE A 770 20.68 19.00 -12.37
N ALA A 771 20.08 18.90 -11.19
CA ALA A 771 20.80 18.73 -9.93
C ALA A 771 20.04 17.82 -8.96
N GLU A 772 20.78 17.03 -8.19
CA GLU A 772 20.32 16.44 -6.93
C GLU A 772 21.15 17.08 -5.81
N ILE A 773 20.48 17.67 -4.81
CA ILE A 773 21.12 18.32 -3.67
C ILE A 773 20.72 17.57 -2.40
N PRO A 774 21.54 16.61 -1.93
CA PRO A 774 21.25 15.88 -0.72
C PRO A 774 21.46 16.74 0.52
N THR A 775 20.60 16.57 1.52
CA THR A 775 20.84 17.11 2.86
C THR A 775 22.05 16.43 3.52
N PRO A 776 22.79 17.12 4.41
CA PRO A 776 23.87 16.51 5.17
C PRO A 776 23.35 15.34 5.99
N VAL A 777 24.13 14.26 6.04
CA VAL A 777 23.81 13.13 6.92
C VAL A 777 24.07 13.56 8.36
N ILE A 778 23.03 13.58 9.17
CA ILE A 778 23.13 13.83 10.61
C ILE A 778 22.94 12.48 11.30
N GLY A 779 23.98 12.01 12.00
CA GLY A 779 23.97 10.68 12.63
C GLY A 779 24.03 9.54 11.61
N SER A 780 23.21 8.51 11.81
CA SER A 780 23.11 7.31 10.94
C SER A 780 21.68 7.12 10.42
N GLU A 781 20.97 8.21 10.12
CA GLU A 781 19.58 8.19 9.64
C GLU A 781 19.47 7.51 8.26
N THR A 782 18.56 6.54 8.13
CA THR A 782 18.28 5.78 6.89
C THR A 782 16.78 5.71 6.57
N ASP A 783 15.98 6.57 7.20
CA ASP A 783 14.52 6.59 7.16
C ASP A 783 14.01 8.04 7.05
N ASN A 784 14.68 8.85 6.23
CA ASN A 784 14.31 10.23 5.94
C ASN A 784 13.89 10.43 4.48
N GLY A 785 13.29 11.56 4.19
CA GLY A 785 12.88 11.98 2.85
C GLY A 785 12.43 13.44 2.86
N LEU A 786 12.66 14.14 1.76
CA LEU A 786 12.30 15.55 1.61
C LEU A 786 10.85 15.66 1.09
N SER A 787 10.06 16.49 1.77
CA SER A 787 8.64 16.73 1.48
C SER A 787 8.45 17.77 0.37
N SER A 788 7.21 18.21 0.15
CA SER A 788 6.88 19.26 -0.84
C SER A 788 7.70 20.55 -0.66
N VAL A 789 8.11 21.14 -1.77
CA VAL A 789 9.05 22.27 -1.82
C VAL A 789 8.32 23.59 -2.07
N LYS A 790 8.79 24.70 -1.50
CA LYS A 790 8.40 26.06 -1.88
C LYS A 790 9.58 26.86 -2.43
N LEU A 791 9.44 27.43 -3.63
CA LEU A 791 10.48 28.21 -4.29
C LEU A 791 10.41 29.69 -3.93
N ARG A 792 11.58 30.31 -3.75
CA ARG A 792 11.80 31.75 -3.85
C ARG A 792 12.37 32.05 -5.21
N VAL A 793 11.66 32.88 -5.97
CA VAL A 793 12.08 33.38 -7.27
C VAL A 793 12.23 34.90 -7.23
N ASN A 794 12.97 35.45 -8.18
CA ASN A 794 13.00 36.90 -8.38
C ASN A 794 11.84 37.36 -9.29
N SER A 795 11.76 38.65 -9.57
CA SER A 795 10.71 39.26 -10.43
C SER A 795 10.71 38.75 -11.89
N ARG A 796 11.74 38.01 -12.30
CA ARG A 796 11.86 37.37 -13.62
C ARG A 796 11.53 35.88 -13.58
N ASN A 797 10.96 35.39 -12.47
CA ASN A 797 10.69 33.98 -12.18
C ASN A 797 11.96 33.10 -12.12
N VAL A 798 13.14 33.71 -11.96
CA VAL A 798 14.41 32.97 -11.84
C VAL A 798 14.57 32.45 -10.43
N LEU A 799 14.93 31.17 -10.29
CA LEU A 799 15.23 30.51 -9.02
C LEU A 799 16.24 31.29 -8.17
N GLN A 800 15.98 31.39 -6.87
CA GLN A 800 16.88 32.00 -5.89
C GLN A 800 17.11 31.09 -4.69
N ALA A 801 16.04 30.47 -4.18
CA ALA A 801 16.13 29.51 -3.08
C ALA A 801 14.96 28.53 -3.12
N ALA A 802 15.05 27.45 -2.36
CA ALA A 802 13.95 26.52 -2.11
C ALA A 802 13.85 26.20 -0.62
N TYR A 803 12.63 25.99 -0.11
CA TYR A 803 12.36 25.58 1.27
C TYR A 803 11.59 24.27 1.28
N ALA A 804 12.00 23.33 2.12
CA ALA A 804 11.31 22.05 2.24
C ALA A 804 11.53 21.43 3.62
N GLY A 805 10.47 20.82 4.15
CA GLY A 805 10.54 20.03 5.37
C GLY A 805 11.01 18.59 5.13
N ASP A 806 11.40 17.90 6.18
CA ASP A 806 11.70 16.46 6.14
C ASP A 806 11.00 15.67 7.26
N LEU A 807 11.08 14.33 7.18
CA LEU A 807 10.47 13.42 8.16
C LEU A 807 11.12 13.50 9.56
N LYS A 808 12.23 14.22 9.71
CA LYS A 808 12.94 14.41 10.98
C LYS A 808 12.65 15.77 11.61
N GLY A 809 11.69 16.52 11.06
CA GLY A 809 11.25 17.80 11.61
C GLY A 809 12.19 18.95 11.33
N ARG A 810 12.99 18.87 10.26
CA ARG A 810 13.91 19.93 9.83
C ARG A 810 13.32 20.69 8.66
N MET A 811 13.29 22.01 8.76
CA MET A 811 12.98 22.90 7.64
C MET A 811 14.28 23.34 6.98
N TRP A 812 14.51 22.90 5.75
CA TRP A 812 15.71 23.18 4.97
C TRP A 812 15.52 24.40 4.08
N LYS A 813 16.62 25.12 3.85
CA LYS A 813 16.74 26.12 2.78
C LYS A 813 17.86 25.66 1.84
N PHE A 814 17.60 25.72 0.55
CA PHE A 814 18.58 25.46 -0.51
C PHE A 814 18.88 26.77 -1.22
N ASP A 815 20.15 27.09 -1.39
CA ASP A 815 20.62 28.23 -2.16
C ASP A 815 20.73 27.83 -3.63
N LEU A 816 19.88 28.45 -4.45
CA LEU A 816 19.76 28.22 -5.89
C LEU A 816 20.09 29.50 -6.69
N SER A 817 20.78 30.46 -6.06
CA SER A 817 21.05 31.78 -6.64
C SER A 817 22.19 31.81 -7.66
N SER A 818 23.08 30.79 -7.63
CA SER A 818 24.13 30.62 -8.63
C SER A 818 23.54 30.39 -10.03
N THR A 819 24.14 31.04 -11.04
CA THR A 819 23.79 30.83 -12.45
C THR A 819 24.21 29.45 -12.96
N ASP A 820 25.22 28.84 -12.34
CA ASP A 820 25.64 27.45 -12.59
C ASP A 820 25.03 26.52 -11.53
N PRO A 821 24.25 25.49 -11.94
CA PRO A 821 23.72 24.46 -11.05
C PRO A 821 24.75 23.77 -10.16
N SER A 822 26.02 23.69 -10.58
CA SER A 822 27.09 23.10 -9.77
C SER A 822 27.36 23.88 -8.46
N GLY A 823 26.99 25.16 -8.42
CA GLY A 823 27.09 26.01 -7.24
C GLY A 823 25.89 25.94 -6.29
N TRP A 824 24.83 25.22 -6.66
CA TRP A 824 23.64 25.05 -5.81
C TRP A 824 23.94 24.12 -4.64
N LYS A 825 23.42 24.46 -3.46
CA LYS A 825 23.76 23.77 -2.21
C LYS A 825 22.71 23.99 -1.13
N VAL A 826 22.80 23.21 -0.06
CA VAL A 826 22.09 23.52 1.19
C VAL A 826 22.63 24.83 1.76
N ALA A 827 21.73 25.75 2.11
CA ALA A 827 22.07 27.04 2.68
C ALA A 827 22.67 26.88 4.09
N PHE A 828 23.08 28.00 4.72
CA PHE A 828 23.56 28.04 6.10
C PHE A 828 24.68 27.03 6.41
N ASN A 829 25.57 26.82 5.44
CA ASN A 829 26.68 25.87 5.53
C ASN A 829 26.24 24.44 5.90
N GLY A 830 25.10 23.99 5.36
CA GLY A 830 24.54 22.66 5.63
C GLY A 830 23.67 22.59 6.89
N SER A 831 23.38 23.70 7.56
CA SER A 831 22.44 23.72 8.69
C SER A 831 20.99 23.96 8.20
N PRO A 832 19.98 23.38 8.86
CA PRO A 832 18.59 23.69 8.56
C PRO A 832 18.25 25.14 8.95
N LEU A 833 17.21 25.70 8.32
CA LEU A 833 16.62 26.98 8.75
C LEU A 833 16.06 26.84 10.18
N PHE A 834 15.33 25.76 10.41
CA PHE A 834 14.70 25.45 11.69
C PHE A 834 14.71 23.96 11.97
N THR A 835 14.84 23.58 13.25
CA THR A 835 14.66 22.19 13.72
C THR A 835 13.57 22.15 14.78
N ALA A 836 12.52 21.38 14.53
CA ALA A 836 11.44 21.16 15.49
C ALA A 836 12.00 20.46 16.75
N PRO A 837 11.61 20.90 17.96
CA PRO A 837 12.23 20.43 19.20
C PRO A 837 11.99 18.94 19.48
N ARG A 838 10.98 18.33 18.86
CA ARG A 838 10.64 16.90 19.03
C ARG A 838 11.15 16.03 17.88
N GLY A 839 11.96 16.57 16.97
CA GLY A 839 12.62 15.83 15.89
C GLY A 839 11.64 14.98 15.07
N ALA A 840 11.90 13.67 14.97
CA ALA A 840 11.03 12.72 14.27
C ALA A 840 9.60 12.60 14.84
N GLY A 841 9.36 13.10 16.06
CA GLY A 841 8.02 13.25 16.62
C GLY A 841 7.24 14.42 16.02
N GLN A 842 7.88 15.28 15.23
CA GLN A 842 7.29 16.42 14.50
C GLN A 842 7.71 16.42 13.01
N PRO A 843 7.36 15.38 12.25
CA PRO A 843 7.70 15.31 10.82
C PRO A 843 7.02 16.45 10.07
N ILE A 844 7.66 16.99 9.04
CA ILE A 844 7.07 18.05 8.20
C ILE A 844 6.75 17.45 6.84
N THR A 845 5.47 17.12 6.59
CA THR A 845 5.03 16.50 5.33
C THR A 845 4.37 17.48 4.36
N VAL A 846 3.92 18.63 4.85
CA VAL A 846 3.19 19.63 4.06
C VAL A 846 4.14 20.57 3.31
N GLN A 847 3.67 21.10 2.18
CA GLN A 847 4.37 22.18 1.46
C GLN A 847 4.43 23.42 2.37
N PRO A 848 5.60 24.02 2.60
CA PRO A 848 5.68 25.29 3.30
C PRO A 848 5.08 26.42 2.45
N VAL A 849 4.65 27.48 3.11
CA VAL A 849 4.20 28.71 2.44
C VAL A 849 5.11 29.86 2.86
N MET A 850 5.32 30.83 1.97
CA MET A 850 6.27 31.91 2.18
C MET A 850 5.61 33.26 1.92
N PHE A 851 5.82 34.21 2.83
CA PHE A 851 5.38 35.61 2.68
C PHE A 851 6.48 36.59 3.09
N ASP A 852 6.32 37.85 2.69
CA ASP A 852 7.19 38.93 3.15
C ASP A 852 7.06 39.17 4.65
N HIS A 853 8.22 39.26 5.31
CA HIS A 853 8.26 39.77 6.67
C HIS A 853 8.01 41.29 6.67
N PRO A 854 7.36 41.87 7.71
CA PRO A 854 7.15 43.32 7.81
C PRO A 854 8.40 44.21 7.78
N LEU A 855 9.61 43.63 7.85
CA LEU A 855 10.90 44.35 7.99
C LEU A 855 11.84 44.00 6.82
N ASN A 856 12.29 42.75 6.74
CA ASN A 856 13.17 42.24 5.67
C ASN A 856 13.08 40.71 5.57
N GLY A 857 13.52 40.13 4.45
CA GLY A 857 13.47 38.68 4.26
C GLY A 857 12.05 38.14 4.13
N LYS A 858 11.84 36.91 4.61
CA LYS A 858 10.61 36.13 4.43
C LYS A 858 10.20 35.41 5.72
N ILE A 859 8.89 35.19 5.90
CA ILE A 859 8.38 34.28 6.93
C ILE A 859 7.93 32.99 6.24
N ILE A 860 8.41 31.86 6.74
CA ILE A 860 8.14 30.50 6.25
C ILE A 860 7.17 29.83 7.21
N TYR A 861 5.98 29.49 6.71
CA TYR A 861 4.88 28.89 7.45
C TYR A 861 4.75 27.41 7.14
N PHE A 862 4.64 26.57 8.16
CA PHE A 862 4.47 25.13 7.99
C PHE A 862 3.90 24.50 9.27
N GLY A 863 3.13 23.43 9.10
CA GLY A 863 2.69 22.60 10.20
C GLY A 863 3.48 21.30 10.29
N THR A 864 3.52 20.71 11.48
CA THR A 864 4.08 19.37 11.69
C THR A 864 2.99 18.31 11.78
N GLY A 865 3.32 17.10 11.35
CA GLY A 865 2.40 15.99 11.24
C GLY A 865 2.68 15.09 10.05
N LYS A 866 2.36 13.80 10.19
CA LYS A 866 2.23 12.86 9.08
C LYS A 866 0.99 11.98 9.27
N PHE A 867 0.43 11.55 8.14
CA PHE A 867 -0.71 10.63 8.07
C PHE A 867 -0.61 9.84 6.77
N LEU A 868 0.45 9.05 6.66
CA LEU A 868 0.87 8.34 5.44
C LEU A 868 1.07 6.84 5.67
N GLU A 869 1.28 6.41 6.91
CA GLU A 869 1.54 5.02 7.32
C GLU A 869 0.49 4.56 8.33
N THR A 870 0.17 3.26 8.38
CA THR A 870 -0.84 2.72 9.32
C THR A 870 -0.54 3.06 10.78
N ALA A 871 0.75 3.13 11.14
CA ALA A 871 1.20 3.52 12.48
C ALA A 871 0.78 4.95 12.88
N ASP A 872 0.55 5.85 11.91
CA ASP A 872 0.20 7.25 12.16
C ASP A 872 -1.15 7.43 12.85
N LYS A 873 -2.03 6.42 12.73
CA LYS A 873 -3.34 6.44 13.37
C LYS A 873 -3.27 6.44 14.89
N GLN A 874 -2.17 5.91 15.45
CA GLN A 874 -1.97 5.75 16.89
C GLN A 874 -1.01 6.79 17.48
N THR A 875 -0.43 7.67 16.65
CA THR A 875 0.54 8.66 17.13
C THR A 875 -0.16 9.82 17.83
N ASN A 876 0.10 9.98 19.12
CA ASN A 876 -0.46 11.07 19.94
C ASN A 876 0.55 12.18 20.24
N ALA A 877 1.66 12.22 19.48
CA ALA A 877 2.74 13.19 19.68
C ALA A 877 2.25 14.63 19.44
N LEU A 878 2.67 15.54 20.31
CA LEU A 878 2.40 16.97 20.18
C LEU A 878 3.00 17.51 18.87
N GLN A 879 2.14 18.09 18.03
CA GLN A 879 2.49 18.79 16.81
C GLN A 879 2.25 20.29 16.96
N ASP A 880 2.93 21.08 16.13
CA ASP A 880 2.85 22.54 16.21
C ASP A 880 2.70 23.13 14.79
N PHE A 881 2.12 24.33 14.72
CA PHE A 881 2.23 25.20 13.55
C PHE A 881 3.32 26.23 13.79
N TYR A 882 4.22 26.40 12.81
CA TYR A 882 5.38 27.28 12.90
C TYR A 882 5.33 28.37 11.84
N ALA A 883 5.82 29.56 12.21
CA ALA A 883 6.14 30.65 11.31
C ALA A 883 7.56 31.13 11.62
N ILE A 884 8.50 30.87 10.71
CA ILE A 884 9.93 31.10 10.92
C ILE A 884 10.42 32.25 10.03
N TRP A 885 11.05 33.25 10.64
CA TRP A 885 11.63 34.39 9.93
C TRP A 885 13.02 34.04 9.38
N ASP A 886 13.11 33.94 8.05
CA ASP A 886 14.36 33.96 7.30
C ASP A 886 14.68 35.40 6.88
N ALA A 887 15.45 36.10 7.72
CA ALA A 887 15.96 37.43 7.40
C ALA A 887 16.92 37.40 6.19
N ASP A 888 17.09 38.50 5.47
CA ASP A 888 17.96 38.52 4.27
C ASP A 888 19.43 38.14 4.58
N ASN A 889 19.91 38.43 5.80
CA ASN A 889 21.21 38.02 6.33
C ASN A 889 21.09 36.92 7.41
N GLY A 890 20.04 36.10 7.36
CA GLY A 890 19.83 35.00 8.30
C GLY A 890 20.95 33.96 8.23
N VAL A 891 21.24 33.31 9.37
CA VAL A 891 22.27 32.26 9.48
C VAL A 891 21.68 30.86 9.72
N GLY A 892 20.36 30.72 9.69
CA GLY A 892 19.66 29.47 9.99
C GLY A 892 19.76 29.08 11.47
N GLY A 893 19.56 27.80 11.77
CA GLY A 893 19.71 27.25 13.13
C GLY A 893 18.68 27.76 14.13
N VAL A 894 17.50 28.20 13.65
CA VAL A 894 16.42 28.66 14.52
C VAL A 894 15.86 27.47 15.30
N VAL A 895 15.62 27.66 16.60
CA VAL A 895 14.97 26.69 17.50
C VAL A 895 13.75 27.32 18.16
N GLU A 896 12.89 26.51 18.77
CA GLU A 896 11.63 26.97 19.37
C GLU A 896 11.80 28.12 20.37
N ASN A 897 12.88 28.15 21.16
CA ASN A 897 13.17 29.24 22.11
C ASN A 897 13.33 30.62 21.44
N ASN A 898 13.68 30.66 20.15
CA ASN A 898 13.76 31.90 19.38
C ASN A 898 12.38 32.41 18.94
N LEU A 899 11.31 31.65 19.15
CA LEU A 899 9.97 31.96 18.69
C LEU A 899 9.10 32.50 19.82
N GLN A 900 8.05 33.23 19.44
CA GLN A 900 6.96 33.60 20.34
C GLN A 900 5.94 32.47 20.44
N ALA A 901 5.64 32.04 21.66
CA ALA A 901 4.57 31.06 21.89
C ALA A 901 3.20 31.72 21.74
N GLN A 902 2.35 31.07 20.96
CA GLN A 902 0.90 31.25 20.95
C GLN A 902 0.24 30.05 21.65
N GLN A 903 -1.06 30.13 21.91
CA GLN A 903 -1.83 29.04 22.51
C GLN A 903 -3.30 29.11 22.07
N VAL A 904 -3.95 27.96 22.02
CA VAL A 904 -5.42 27.87 22.00
C VAL A 904 -5.90 28.12 23.43
N VAL A 905 -6.79 29.11 23.60
CA VAL A 905 -7.22 29.60 24.93
C VAL A 905 -8.54 28.96 25.37
N ALA A 906 -9.54 28.93 24.50
CA ALA A 906 -10.86 28.39 24.83
C ALA A 906 -11.58 27.83 23.60
N SER A 907 -12.47 26.87 23.84
CA SER A 907 -13.49 26.40 22.90
C SER A 907 -14.84 27.04 23.26
N ILE A 908 -15.63 27.40 22.26
CA ILE A 908 -16.90 28.10 22.41
C ILE A 908 -17.93 27.43 21.50
N ASP A 909 -18.99 26.86 22.07
CA ASP A 909 -20.09 26.32 21.27
C ASP A 909 -21.18 27.40 21.09
N ALA A 910 -21.62 27.60 19.86
CA ALA A 910 -22.69 28.52 19.49
C ALA A 910 -23.56 27.91 18.37
N THR A 911 -24.65 28.59 17.99
CA THR A 911 -25.60 28.10 16.97
C THR A 911 -24.91 27.77 15.64
N GLY A 912 -23.88 28.53 15.26
CA GLY A 912 -23.11 28.31 14.04
C GLY A 912 -22.06 27.20 14.10
N GLY A 913 -21.87 26.53 15.25
CA GLY A 913 -20.91 25.44 15.43
C GLY A 913 -20.00 25.56 16.64
N SER A 914 -18.91 24.79 16.66
CA SER A 914 -17.88 24.83 17.71
C SER A 914 -16.71 25.70 17.25
N PHE A 915 -16.44 26.78 17.98
CA PHE A 915 -15.42 27.78 17.67
C PHE A 915 -14.29 27.77 18.68
N PHE A 916 -13.18 28.43 18.36
CA PHE A 916 -12.02 28.51 19.26
C PHE A 916 -11.41 29.89 19.28
N THR A 917 -10.81 30.26 20.41
CA THR A 917 -9.99 31.46 20.56
C THR A 917 -8.53 31.09 20.75
N THR A 918 -7.64 31.96 20.29
CA THR A 918 -6.20 31.85 20.49
C THR A 918 -5.66 33.06 21.25
N SER A 919 -4.41 32.98 21.70
CA SER A 919 -3.77 34.09 22.41
C SER A 919 -3.61 35.34 21.54
N SER A 920 -3.54 36.49 22.20
CA SER A 920 -3.30 37.79 21.59
C SER A 920 -1.83 38.23 21.67
N ASN A 921 -0.89 37.30 21.94
CA ASN A 921 0.52 37.62 22.16
C ASN A 921 1.13 38.26 20.91
N THR A 922 1.86 39.37 21.08
CA THR A 922 2.59 40.03 19.99
C THR A 922 3.99 39.43 19.83
N VAL A 923 4.59 39.59 18.65
CA VAL A 923 5.98 39.18 18.39
C VAL A 923 6.88 40.41 18.42
N ASP A 924 7.87 40.41 19.31
CA ASP A 924 8.96 41.38 19.28
C ASP A 924 10.05 40.94 18.30
N TRP A 925 10.03 41.49 17.10
CA TRP A 925 10.99 41.17 16.02
C TRP A 925 12.44 41.59 16.31
N ALA A 926 12.71 42.36 17.36
CA ALA A 926 14.08 42.62 17.78
C ALA A 926 14.72 41.37 18.43
N SER A 927 13.92 40.58 19.14
CA SER A 927 14.39 39.45 19.95
C SER A 927 13.94 38.09 19.40
N LYS A 928 12.78 38.04 18.74
CA LYS A 928 12.18 36.82 18.21
C LYS A 928 12.42 36.65 16.72
N LYS A 929 12.41 35.39 16.29
CA LYS A 929 12.61 34.94 14.90
C LYS A 929 11.38 34.26 14.31
N GLY A 930 10.21 34.57 14.86
CA GLY A 930 8.95 33.98 14.44
C GLY A 930 8.03 33.67 15.61
N TRP A 931 7.06 32.80 15.37
CA TRP A 931 6.08 32.34 16.34
C TRP A 931 5.68 30.89 16.08
N TYR A 932 5.07 30.26 17.06
CA TYR A 932 4.51 28.92 16.94
C TYR A 932 3.21 28.78 17.73
N LEU A 933 2.34 27.89 17.29
CA LEU A 933 1.12 27.50 17.96
C LEU A 933 1.16 25.99 18.21
N PRO A 934 1.25 25.54 19.47
CA PRO A 934 1.12 24.13 19.80
C PRO A 934 -0.31 23.64 19.62
N LEU A 935 -0.44 22.45 19.05
CA LEU A 935 -1.72 21.78 18.82
C LEU A 935 -2.12 20.89 20.00
N SER A 936 -3.32 20.34 19.96
CA SER A 936 -3.87 19.55 21.05
C SER A 936 -3.31 18.12 21.09
N THR A 937 -3.07 17.64 22.31
CA THR A 937 -2.88 16.20 22.61
C THR A 937 -3.97 15.66 23.52
N VAL A 938 -5.02 16.45 23.77
CA VAL A 938 -6.12 16.11 24.68
C VAL A 938 -7.41 15.90 23.90
N ASN A 939 -8.30 15.07 24.44
CA ASN A 939 -9.62 14.82 23.86
C ASN A 939 -10.41 16.14 23.69
N PRO A 940 -11.08 16.38 22.54
CA PRO A 940 -11.36 15.48 21.41
C PRO A 940 -10.38 15.61 20.23
N LEU A 941 -9.17 16.13 20.44
CA LEU A 941 -8.17 16.34 19.39
C LEU A 941 -6.84 15.74 19.85
N ILE A 942 -6.79 14.42 20.04
CA ILE A 942 -5.59 13.71 20.48
C ILE A 942 -4.65 13.55 19.28
N GLY A 943 -3.38 13.92 19.44
CA GLY A 943 -2.39 13.86 18.36
C GLY A 943 -2.78 14.75 17.17
N GLU A 944 -3.38 15.91 17.46
CA GLU A 944 -3.76 16.89 16.44
C GLU A 944 -2.53 17.32 15.65
N ARG A 945 -2.66 17.36 14.33
CA ARG A 945 -1.55 17.51 13.39
C ARG A 945 -1.97 18.25 12.12
N ILE A 946 -1.01 18.67 11.31
CA ILE A 946 -1.29 19.37 10.05
C ILE A 946 -0.77 18.53 8.89
N ILE A 947 -1.68 18.16 7.99
CA ILE A 947 -1.42 17.30 6.82
C ILE A 947 -1.76 17.98 5.48
N PHE A 948 -2.28 19.20 5.54
CA PHE A 948 -2.51 20.05 4.38
C PHE A 948 -1.70 21.34 4.49
N PRO A 949 -1.18 21.88 3.37
CA PRO A 949 -0.52 23.18 3.37
C PRO A 949 -1.43 24.28 3.91
N ALA A 950 -0.82 25.27 4.58
CA ALA A 950 -1.52 26.50 4.93
C ALA A 950 -1.89 27.30 3.67
N GLN A 951 -2.80 28.25 3.81
CA GLN A 951 -3.22 29.17 2.76
C GLN A 951 -3.21 30.59 3.31
N PHE A 952 -2.99 31.56 2.44
CA PHE A 952 -3.12 32.97 2.81
C PHE A 952 -4.43 33.51 2.25
N ILE A 953 -5.32 33.83 3.17
CA ILE A 953 -6.69 34.22 2.84
C ILE A 953 -6.87 35.66 3.29
N ARG A 954 -6.73 36.58 2.33
CA ARG A 954 -7.11 37.99 2.48
C ARG A 954 -6.48 38.67 3.71
N GLY A 955 -5.15 38.53 3.85
CA GLY A 955 -4.40 39.13 4.97
C GLY A 955 -4.25 38.25 6.20
N ARG A 956 -4.76 37.01 6.16
CA ARG A 956 -4.71 36.04 7.28
C ARG A 956 -3.96 34.79 6.86
N ILE A 957 -3.26 34.18 7.79
CA ILE A 957 -2.75 32.81 7.61
C ILE A 957 -3.85 31.84 8.05
N ALA A 958 -4.25 30.95 7.15
CA ALA A 958 -5.28 29.96 7.39
C ALA A 958 -4.74 28.54 7.24
N PHE A 959 -5.14 27.63 8.11
CA PHE A 959 -4.72 26.22 8.02
C PHE A 959 -5.76 25.30 8.64
N ALA A 960 -5.79 24.06 8.18
CA ALA A 960 -6.62 23.00 8.72
C ALA A 960 -5.75 22.00 9.51
N THR A 961 -6.34 21.44 10.55
CA THR A 961 -5.74 20.40 11.40
C THR A 961 -6.54 19.11 11.27
N ALA A 962 -5.87 18.01 11.54
CA ALA A 962 -6.41 16.67 11.57
C ALA A 962 -6.11 16.04 12.93
N ALA A 963 -7.07 15.34 13.50
CA ALA A 963 -6.87 14.41 14.58
C ALA A 963 -7.63 13.12 14.23
N VAL A 964 -7.07 12.00 14.64
CA VAL A 964 -7.79 10.73 14.60
C VAL A 964 -8.11 10.40 16.05
N THR A 965 -9.34 10.68 16.45
CA THR A 965 -9.81 10.24 17.76
C THR A 965 -10.15 8.78 17.68
N SER A 966 -9.35 7.97 18.36
CA SER A 966 -9.60 6.55 18.48
C SER A 966 -8.90 6.07 19.75
N THR A 967 -9.67 5.97 20.85
CA THR A 967 -9.33 5.00 21.91
C THR A 967 -9.64 3.58 21.46
N ASP A 968 -10.37 3.46 20.35
CA ASP A 968 -10.91 2.22 19.82
C ASP A 968 -10.28 1.91 18.47
N PRO A 969 -9.27 1.03 18.38
CA PRO A 969 -8.49 0.82 17.15
C PRO A 969 -9.34 0.23 16.00
N CYS A 970 -10.60 -0.12 16.26
CA CYS A 970 -11.60 -0.51 15.29
C CYS A 970 -12.36 0.64 14.64
N GLU A 971 -12.41 1.79 15.29
CA GLU A 971 -13.11 2.97 14.80
C GLU A 971 -12.11 4.12 14.66
N SER A 972 -11.99 4.67 13.45
CA SER A 972 -11.15 5.84 13.20
C SER A 972 -12.02 6.97 12.74
N LYS A 973 -12.39 7.80 13.71
CA LYS A 973 -13.10 9.04 13.43
C LYS A 973 -12.08 10.14 13.21
N GLY A 974 -12.06 10.67 11.99
CA GLY A 974 -11.35 11.89 11.67
C GLY A 974 -12.07 13.09 12.28
N THR A 975 -11.35 13.96 12.97
CA THR A 975 -11.82 15.25 13.47
C THR A 975 -10.76 16.30 13.17
N GLY A 976 -11.10 17.58 13.35
CA GLY A 976 -10.11 18.64 13.17
C GLY A 976 -10.68 20.03 13.32
N ARG A 977 -9.86 21.02 13.02
CA ARG A 977 -10.22 22.44 13.11
C ARG A 977 -9.62 23.21 11.95
N THR A 978 -10.24 24.33 11.61
CA THR A 978 -9.61 25.37 10.79
C THR A 978 -9.29 26.58 11.62
N PHE A 979 -8.13 27.18 11.36
CA PHE A 979 -7.64 28.37 12.01
C PHE A 979 -7.49 29.49 10.98
N GLN A 980 -7.75 30.73 11.39
CA GLN A 980 -7.29 31.92 10.69
C GLN A 980 -6.70 32.92 11.70
N LEU A 981 -5.42 33.25 11.53
CA LEU A 981 -4.65 34.06 12.48
C LEU A 981 -3.98 35.24 11.78
N ASP A 982 -3.46 36.18 12.58
CA ASP A 982 -2.54 37.20 12.10
C ASP A 982 -1.29 36.53 11.53
N PRO A 983 -0.91 36.80 10.27
CA PRO A 983 0.22 36.12 9.64
C PRO A 983 1.56 36.52 10.28
N ALA A 984 1.71 37.77 10.72
CA ALA A 984 2.98 38.24 11.25
C ALA A 984 3.20 37.68 12.66
N THR A 985 2.20 37.77 13.54
CA THR A 985 2.39 37.44 14.96
C THR A 985 1.75 36.14 15.40
N GLY A 986 0.84 35.55 14.62
CA GLY A 986 0.07 34.36 15.02
C GLY A 986 -0.98 34.63 16.09
N LYS A 987 -1.28 35.92 16.35
CA LYS A 987 -2.26 36.31 17.36
C LYS A 987 -3.69 36.18 16.84
N MET A 988 -4.64 36.05 17.75
CA MET A 988 -6.05 36.16 17.45
C MET A 988 -6.37 37.50 16.79
N LEU A 989 -7.20 37.46 15.74
CA LEU A 989 -7.67 38.64 15.03
C LEU A 989 -8.55 39.51 15.93
N THR A 990 -8.48 40.83 15.75
CA THR A 990 -9.25 41.80 16.55
C THR A 990 -10.62 42.14 15.95
N TYR A 991 -11.05 41.40 14.93
CA TYR A 991 -12.30 41.63 14.22
C TYR A 991 -12.97 40.28 13.87
N ARG A 992 -14.28 40.34 13.63
CA ARG A 992 -15.12 39.17 13.34
C ARG A 992 -15.04 38.84 11.87
N PHE A 993 -14.87 37.56 11.55
CA PHE A 993 -14.72 37.10 10.17
C PHE A 993 -15.48 35.81 9.85
N ILE A 994 -16.12 35.20 10.85
CA ILE A 994 -16.99 34.03 10.71
C ILE A 994 -18.35 34.44 11.27
N ASP A 995 -19.41 34.03 10.58
CA ASP A 995 -20.78 34.07 11.09
C ASP A 995 -20.94 32.97 12.15
N THR A 996 -21.01 33.38 13.42
CA THR A 996 -21.04 32.49 14.58
C THR A 996 -22.46 32.22 15.10
N ASN A 997 -23.44 33.02 14.67
CA ASN A 997 -24.83 32.91 15.09
C ASN A 997 -25.73 32.26 14.02
N GLY A 998 -25.25 32.11 12.78
CA GLY A 998 -25.92 31.46 11.66
C GLY A 998 -26.98 32.31 10.96
N ASP A 999 -26.94 33.64 11.09
CA ASP A 999 -27.92 34.55 10.48
C ASP A 999 -27.57 34.96 9.03
N GLY A 1000 -26.39 34.54 8.54
CA GLY A 1000 -25.89 34.83 7.21
C GLY A 1000 -25.15 36.17 7.09
N VAL A 1001 -24.94 36.90 8.19
CA VAL A 1001 -24.38 38.26 8.20
C VAL A 1001 -23.32 38.42 9.30
N ILE A 1002 -22.07 38.69 8.90
CA ILE A 1002 -20.99 38.96 9.86
C ILE A 1002 -21.11 40.38 10.42
N ASN A 1003 -21.47 40.51 11.70
CA ASN A 1003 -21.68 41.80 12.38
C ASN A 1003 -21.29 41.76 13.86
N ASP A 1004 -21.63 42.79 14.64
CA ASP A 1004 -21.24 42.89 16.05
C ASP A 1004 -21.89 41.84 16.97
N SER A 1005 -22.94 41.18 16.51
CA SER A 1005 -23.60 40.06 17.20
C SER A 1005 -22.78 38.77 17.14
N ASP A 1006 -21.77 38.70 16.27
CA ASP A 1006 -20.87 37.54 16.19
C ASP A 1006 -19.78 37.59 17.27
N LEU A 1007 -19.20 36.42 17.56
CA LEU A 1007 -18.10 36.29 18.49
C LEU A 1007 -16.74 36.52 17.81
N LEU A 1008 -15.78 37.07 18.57
CA LEU A 1008 -14.38 37.08 18.15
C LEU A 1008 -13.79 35.68 18.34
N VAL A 1009 -13.47 35.04 17.23
CA VAL A 1009 -12.96 33.66 17.18
C VAL A 1009 -11.71 33.61 16.29
N SER A 1010 -10.94 32.54 16.42
CA SER A 1010 -9.74 32.24 15.61
C SER A 1010 -9.97 31.07 14.65
N GLY A 1011 -11.12 30.41 14.70
CA GLY A 1011 -11.36 29.18 13.96
C GLY A 1011 -12.64 28.45 14.34
N ILE A 1012 -12.92 27.38 13.60
CA ILE A 1012 -14.10 26.50 13.72
C ILE A 1012 -13.67 25.02 13.70
N GLY A 1013 -14.42 24.18 14.41
CA GLY A 1013 -14.15 22.77 14.65
C GLY A 1013 -15.09 21.84 13.92
N PHE A 1014 -14.56 20.70 13.49
CA PHE A 1014 -15.23 19.69 12.70
C PHE A 1014 -15.16 18.37 13.43
N GLY A 1015 -16.35 17.92 13.86
CA GLY A 1015 -16.51 16.70 14.62
C GLY A 1015 -16.88 15.48 13.77
N ALA A 1016 -17.03 15.59 12.45
CA ALA A 1016 -17.51 14.51 11.58
C ALA A 1016 -16.46 14.01 10.55
N GLY A 1017 -15.41 14.79 10.30
CA GLY A 1017 -14.32 14.43 9.40
C GLY A 1017 -13.12 15.37 9.59
N ILE A 1018 -11.99 15.02 8.97
CA ILE A 1018 -10.82 15.90 8.86
C ILE A 1018 -11.15 17.02 7.87
N PRO A 1019 -11.13 18.30 8.26
CA PRO A 1019 -11.40 19.41 7.35
C PRO A 1019 -10.23 19.68 6.41
N SER A 1020 -10.56 20.14 5.20
CA SER A 1020 -9.63 20.65 4.21
C SER A 1020 -10.13 21.99 3.65
N LEU A 1021 -9.25 22.99 3.58
CA LEU A 1021 -9.55 24.29 2.99
C LEU A 1021 -9.52 24.17 1.47
N ALA A 1022 -10.70 24.06 0.85
CA ALA A 1022 -10.83 23.77 -0.58
C ALA A 1022 -10.56 25.00 -1.45
N SER A 1023 -11.28 26.10 -1.22
CA SER A 1023 -11.12 27.32 -2.00
C SER A 1023 -11.76 28.54 -1.33
N VAL A 1024 -11.35 29.73 -1.75
CA VAL A 1024 -11.99 31.00 -1.40
C VAL A 1024 -12.43 31.68 -2.70
N VAL A 1025 -13.72 31.99 -2.79
CA VAL A 1025 -14.30 32.65 -3.96
C VAL A 1025 -14.86 34.00 -3.53
N SER A 1026 -14.66 35.03 -4.36
CA SER A 1026 -15.06 36.41 -4.04
C SER A 1026 -16.06 36.97 -5.05
N SER A 1027 -16.94 37.86 -4.58
CA SER A 1027 -17.81 38.73 -5.37
C SER A 1027 -17.57 40.20 -4.98
N SER A 1028 -18.28 41.12 -5.65
CA SER A 1028 -18.21 42.56 -5.31
C SER A 1028 -18.73 42.89 -3.91
N SER A 1029 -19.50 42.01 -3.29
CA SER A 1029 -20.20 42.24 -2.02
C SER A 1029 -19.92 41.21 -0.92
N ASN A 1030 -19.35 40.03 -1.24
CA ASN A 1030 -19.04 38.96 -0.27
C ASN A 1030 -17.80 38.16 -0.68
N ALA A 1031 -17.17 37.44 0.25
CA ALA A 1031 -16.32 36.30 -0.08
C ALA A 1031 -16.83 35.05 0.65
N VAL A 1032 -16.59 33.88 0.08
CA VAL A 1032 -17.04 32.59 0.63
C VAL A 1032 -15.86 31.64 0.64
N THR A 1033 -15.59 31.07 1.81
CA THR A 1033 -14.58 30.02 2.00
C THR A 1033 -15.28 28.67 2.00
N TYR A 1034 -14.90 27.79 1.08
CA TYR A 1034 -15.37 26.42 0.99
C TYR A 1034 -14.43 25.46 1.72
N ILE A 1035 -15.01 24.59 2.53
CA ILE A 1035 -14.34 23.52 3.25
C ILE A 1035 -15.00 22.21 2.86
N THR A 1036 -14.20 21.16 2.69
CA THR A 1036 -14.70 19.79 2.68
C THR A 1036 -14.14 19.02 3.85
N ASP A 1037 -14.78 17.92 4.21
CA ASP A 1037 -14.25 16.99 5.18
C ASP A 1037 -14.06 15.58 4.63
N SER A 1038 -13.28 14.79 5.36
CA SER A 1038 -13.01 13.39 5.05
C SER A 1038 -14.21 12.45 5.25
N ALA A 1039 -15.41 12.97 5.55
CA ALA A 1039 -16.67 12.21 5.56
C ALA A 1039 -17.54 12.54 4.32
N GLY A 1040 -17.00 13.34 3.38
CA GLY A 1040 -17.68 13.74 2.16
C GLY A 1040 -18.61 14.95 2.33
N ASN A 1041 -18.66 15.56 3.51
CA ASN A 1041 -19.43 16.79 3.73
C ASN A 1041 -18.70 17.99 3.13
N TYR A 1042 -19.48 19.02 2.82
CA TYR A 1042 -18.96 20.33 2.47
C TYR A 1042 -19.60 21.40 3.35
N PHE A 1043 -18.86 22.46 3.58
CA PHE A 1043 -19.24 23.60 4.39
C PHE A 1043 -18.82 24.86 3.65
N ASN A 1044 -19.61 25.91 3.78
CA ASN A 1044 -19.24 27.24 3.32
C ASN A 1044 -19.51 28.24 4.44
N TYR A 1045 -18.63 29.21 4.59
CA TYR A 1045 -18.93 30.38 5.43
C TYR A 1045 -18.54 31.65 4.70
N ARG A 1046 -19.35 32.69 4.93
CA ARG A 1046 -19.10 34.02 4.39
C ARG A 1046 -17.94 34.67 5.13
N GLU A 1047 -17.25 35.55 4.43
CA GLU A 1047 -16.19 36.39 4.97
C GLU A 1047 -16.45 37.86 4.59
N PRO A 1048 -16.06 38.84 5.43
CA PRO A 1048 -16.37 40.25 5.21
C PRO A 1048 -15.55 40.83 4.05
N THR A 1049 -16.09 41.77 3.28
CA THR A 1049 -15.40 42.33 2.09
C THR A 1049 -14.24 43.28 2.37
N VAL A 1050 -14.07 43.74 3.62
CA VAL A 1050 -13.10 44.79 3.96
C VAL A 1050 -11.66 44.28 3.88
N PHE A 1051 -10.86 44.89 3.01
CA PHE A 1051 -9.41 44.73 2.95
C PHE A 1051 -8.75 45.49 4.10
N GLN A 1052 -7.98 44.83 4.96
CA GLN A 1052 -6.88 45.52 5.63
C GLN A 1052 -5.76 45.70 4.59
N ARG A 1053 -5.18 46.91 4.52
CA ARG A 1053 -4.20 47.29 3.49
C ARG A 1053 -3.09 46.25 3.37
N ILE A 1054 -3.03 45.61 2.21
CA ILE A 1054 -1.88 44.87 1.71
C ILE A 1054 -0.72 45.88 1.63
N MET A 1055 0.41 45.59 2.29
CA MET A 1055 1.64 46.35 2.05
C MET A 1055 1.99 46.16 0.58
N TRP A 1056 2.17 47.25 -0.19
CA TRP A 1056 2.38 47.24 -1.65
C TRP A 1056 3.46 46.27 -2.17
N ARG A 1057 4.36 45.79 -1.29
CA ARG A 1057 5.39 44.79 -1.58
C ARG A 1057 4.89 43.35 -1.69
N GLN A 1058 3.70 43.01 -1.18
CA GLN A 1058 3.17 41.63 -1.17
C GLN A 1058 2.57 41.16 -2.52
N ILE A 1059 2.66 41.96 -3.59
CA ILE A 1059 2.07 41.66 -4.92
C ILE A 1059 3.12 41.12 -5.91
N GLN A 1060 4.32 40.73 -5.47
CA GLN A 1060 5.39 40.22 -6.37
C GLN A 1060 5.71 38.75 -6.19
#